data_AF-A0A971QN77-F1
#
_entry.id   AF-A0A971QN77-F1
#
_cell.length_a   1.000
_cell.length_b   1.000
_cell.length_c   1.000
_cell.angle_alpha   90.00
_cell.angle_beta   90.00
_cell.angle_gamma   90.00
#
_symmetry.space_group_name_H-M   'P 1'
#
loop_
_entity.id
_entity.type
_entity.pdbx_description
1 polymer ?
#
loop_
_entity_poly.entity_id
_entity_poly.type
_entity_poly.pdbx_seq_one_letter_code
_entity_poly.pdbx_strand_id
1 'polypeptide(L)'
;MLEYMLCRPQDNVFFGTNLRTLVLDEAHLYTGVLAAEITLLQRRLLLRCGLGSSDVLQFATSATLGHPDDLIPFAAKLFSKEAADVRVIIGEQKKPDLPTTIDAPSPTVDDICSGRWPLKETDLFSTLGKTQLVHTLVDRLWEAKRVRLADLSAGLLPNASSEKAEEAIRVLLGLCASARADASDLPLLPNRIHFLFRGAQGFTVFFDTVKRRNSFAWGGWTVMPGHLERCPETERYGLSLARCSECGEVFFHAVLDKDKGTLTAAPPLPRDSEEDEERETPKEIFLAIPKETSDGQSCMEYVFDPTTGRRVGAGSGGVTLREVVRCWHCNADKRAFRAFVPSSSLVRNIAAETALAELPPKADADAAWLPARGRRLLAFSDSRSSAAKLGPSLASQHNLQIIRALIVKGSLDVASQKLVERLRKEAVDLENELQSETDATTREWLKQQIKKNEKELNQYTTGGSVAEWLETLKRSSLVPEVFDAEESGKHKCAEWSQREWEKHAGFIQEKVLPIRFMGELALRPRWPQTALETLGLVEVVYPGLEKLLCPDALVGFLPPMLGDFLKANWAAFVASILDSLRTDGAVTFGDDKLDRRYNDDKAYIALGKWFSLEDSYDPLLIALKGKDSKRHRRNSFL
;
A
#
# COMPACT_ATOMS: atom_id res chain seq x y z
N MET A 1 11.41 -10.73 21.05
CA MET A 1 12.45 -11.32 20.18
C MET A 1 13.60 -11.91 20.98
N LEU A 2 14.36 -11.14 21.78
CA LEU A 2 15.47 -11.68 22.58
C LEU A 2 15.07 -12.86 23.48
N GLU A 3 13.96 -12.74 24.20
CA GLU A 3 13.44 -13.84 25.04
C GLU A 3 13.17 -15.12 24.24
N TYR A 4 12.64 -14.98 23.03
CA TYR A 4 12.40 -16.12 22.12
C TYR A 4 13.71 -16.73 21.61
N MET A 5 14.70 -15.89 21.27
CA MET A 5 16.03 -16.35 20.86
C MET A 5 16.76 -17.10 21.99
N LEU A 6 16.63 -16.64 23.24
CA LEU A 6 17.24 -17.32 24.39
C LEU A 6 16.74 -18.76 24.58
N CYS A 7 15.54 -19.07 24.08
CA CYS A 7 14.93 -20.41 24.17
C CYS A 7 15.22 -21.29 22.95
N ARG A 8 15.65 -20.73 21.81
CA ARG A 8 15.81 -21.47 20.56
C ARG A 8 17.21 -22.05 20.39
N PRO A 9 17.35 -23.37 20.18
CA PRO A 9 18.67 -24.01 20.02
C PRO A 9 19.48 -23.43 18.84
N GLN A 10 18.83 -23.09 17.73
CA GLN A 10 19.51 -22.53 16.54
C GLN A 10 20.13 -21.15 16.77
N ASP A 11 19.62 -20.38 17.74
CA ASP A 11 20.09 -19.04 18.05
C ASP A 11 21.26 -19.05 19.07
N ASN A 12 21.70 -20.24 19.52
CA ASN A 12 22.75 -20.39 20.53
C ASN A 12 24.10 -19.80 20.11
N VAL A 13 24.35 -19.67 18.80
CA VAL A 13 25.57 -19.05 18.24
C VAL A 13 25.75 -17.59 18.69
N PHE A 14 24.65 -16.90 19.04
CA PHE A 14 24.69 -15.51 19.47
C PHE A 14 25.03 -15.32 20.96
N PHE A 15 25.00 -16.40 21.76
CA PHE A 15 25.13 -16.31 23.22
C PHE A 15 26.41 -17.02 23.70
N GLY A 16 27.37 -16.22 24.15
CA GLY A 16 28.63 -16.71 24.70
C GLY A 16 29.42 -15.61 25.41
N THR A 17 30.60 -15.95 25.91
CA THR A 17 31.45 -15.06 26.73
C THR A 17 32.07 -13.87 25.97
N ASN A 18 31.80 -13.76 24.67
CA ASN A 18 32.27 -12.68 23.80
C ASN A 18 31.35 -11.45 23.82
N LEU A 19 30.21 -11.50 24.50
CA LEU A 19 29.36 -10.32 24.69
C LEU A 19 30.14 -9.26 25.49
N ARG A 20 30.37 -8.09 24.87
CA ARG A 20 31.12 -6.98 25.48
C ARG A 20 30.28 -5.75 25.77
N THR A 21 29.24 -5.52 24.98
CA THR A 21 28.44 -4.30 25.06
C THR A 21 26.95 -4.60 24.92
N LEU A 22 26.14 -3.93 25.74
CA LEU A 22 24.69 -3.95 25.66
C LEU A 22 24.17 -2.50 25.58
N VAL A 23 23.33 -2.21 24.58
CA VAL A 23 22.74 -0.89 24.38
C VAL A 23 21.24 -1.02 24.50
N LEU A 24 20.65 -0.27 25.43
CA LEU A 24 19.21 -0.09 25.56
C LEU A 24 18.84 1.28 24.98
N ASP A 25 18.07 1.27 23.92
CA ASP A 25 17.48 2.50 23.37
C ASP A 25 16.14 2.81 24.01
N GLU A 26 15.78 4.09 23.99
CA GLU A 26 14.54 4.66 24.51
C GLU A 26 14.24 4.25 25.96
N ALA A 27 15.23 4.41 26.84
CA ALA A 27 15.10 4.02 28.24
C ALA A 27 13.94 4.70 28.98
N HIS A 28 13.43 5.83 28.44
CA HIS A 28 12.26 6.53 28.97
C HIS A 28 10.96 5.73 28.88
N LEU A 29 10.91 4.69 28.03
CA LEU A 29 9.77 3.78 27.92
C LEU A 29 9.75 2.75 29.05
N TYR A 30 10.89 2.46 29.67
CA TYR A 30 11.01 1.42 30.70
C TYR A 30 10.56 1.98 32.05
N THR A 31 9.25 1.88 32.32
CA THR A 31 8.66 2.26 33.61
C THR A 31 7.87 1.10 34.21
N GLY A 32 7.76 1.08 35.55
CA GLY A 32 6.99 0.08 36.28
C GLY A 32 7.38 -1.37 35.95
N VAL A 33 6.38 -2.18 35.60
CA VAL A 33 6.54 -3.62 35.30
C VAL A 33 7.49 -3.85 34.13
N LEU A 34 7.40 -3.05 33.07
CA LEU A 34 8.24 -3.21 31.88
C LEU A 34 9.72 -3.06 32.21
N ALA A 35 10.09 -2.10 33.08
CA ALA A 35 11.47 -1.93 33.52
C ALA A 35 12.00 -3.17 34.27
N ALA A 36 11.16 -3.77 35.12
CA ALA A 36 11.51 -4.98 35.84
C ALA A 36 11.71 -6.18 34.89
N GLU A 37 10.82 -6.35 33.91
CA GLU A 37 10.93 -7.39 32.88
C GLU A 37 12.21 -7.25 32.04
N ILE A 38 12.53 -6.03 31.60
CA ILE A 38 13.75 -5.75 30.84
C ILE A 38 15.01 -6.00 31.69
N THR A 39 14.99 -5.65 32.97
CA THR A 39 16.08 -5.95 33.91
C THR A 39 16.29 -7.46 34.04
N LEU A 40 15.20 -8.23 34.22
CA LEU A 40 15.26 -9.69 34.33
C LEU A 40 15.71 -10.36 33.03
N LEU A 41 15.27 -9.85 31.88
CA LEU A 41 15.68 -10.35 30.57
C LEU A 41 17.19 -10.16 30.34
N GLN A 42 17.74 -9.00 30.71
CA GLN A 42 19.18 -8.76 30.65
C GLN A 42 19.96 -9.71 31.56
N ARG A 43 19.49 -9.94 32.79
CA ARG A 43 20.13 -10.92 33.70
C ARG A 43 20.12 -12.33 33.11
N ARG A 44 19.00 -12.76 32.51
CA ARG A 44 18.91 -14.06 31.82
C ARG A 44 19.88 -14.16 30.65
N LEU A 45 20.04 -13.09 29.87
CA LEU A 45 21.02 -13.01 28.79
C LEU A 45 22.46 -13.18 29.33
N LEU A 46 22.84 -12.41 30.35
CA LEU A 46 24.18 -12.48 30.94
C LEU A 46 24.47 -13.87 31.54
N LEU A 47 23.51 -14.45 32.27
CA LEU A 47 23.61 -15.82 32.78
C LEU A 47 23.78 -16.84 31.65
N ARG A 48 23.04 -16.69 30.54
CA ARG A 48 23.18 -17.57 29.37
C ARG A 48 24.56 -17.46 28.73
N CYS A 49 25.17 -16.28 28.75
CA CYS A 49 26.52 -16.03 28.25
C CYS A 49 27.62 -16.40 29.27
N GLY A 50 27.27 -16.79 30.50
CA GLY A 50 28.24 -17.03 31.58
C GLY A 50 28.96 -15.77 32.05
N LEU A 51 28.31 -14.61 31.97
CA LEU A 51 28.88 -13.31 32.30
C LEU A 51 28.16 -12.67 33.49
N GLY A 52 28.87 -11.85 34.25
CA GLY A 52 28.31 -10.90 35.21
C GLY A 52 28.01 -9.54 34.56
N SER A 53 27.26 -8.69 35.27
CA SER A 53 26.97 -7.32 34.80
C SER A 53 28.25 -6.46 34.67
N SER A 54 29.24 -6.68 35.54
CA SER A 54 30.55 -6.01 35.50
C SER A 54 31.37 -6.32 34.25
N ASP A 55 31.15 -7.48 33.62
CA ASP A 55 31.93 -7.92 32.45
C ASP A 55 31.47 -7.26 31.13
N VAL A 56 30.35 -6.55 31.18
CA VAL A 56 29.68 -5.97 30.00
C VAL A 56 29.52 -4.47 30.18
N LEU A 57 29.90 -3.71 29.15
CA LEU A 57 29.63 -2.28 29.06
C LEU A 57 28.17 -2.05 28.69
N GLN A 58 27.44 -1.28 29.49
CA GLN A 58 26.01 -1.05 29.30
C GLN A 58 25.72 0.42 29.03
N PHE A 59 24.93 0.69 27.99
CA PHE A 59 24.48 2.02 27.61
C PHE A 59 22.96 2.07 27.65
N ALA A 60 22.42 3.17 28.18
CA ALA A 60 21.01 3.55 28.02
C ALA A 60 20.96 4.89 27.30
N THR A 61 20.23 4.97 26.19
CA THR A 61 19.94 6.23 25.50
C THR A 61 18.51 6.67 25.82
N SER A 62 18.32 7.97 25.99
CA SER A 62 17.01 8.56 26.26
C SER A 62 16.97 10.01 25.82
N ALA A 63 15.85 10.43 25.24
CA ALA A 63 15.62 11.82 24.84
C ALA A 63 14.97 12.69 25.95
N THR A 64 14.28 12.09 26.93
CA THR A 64 13.33 12.82 27.80
C THR A 64 13.31 12.40 29.26
N LEU A 65 14.31 11.65 29.73
CA LEU A 65 14.32 11.15 31.11
C LEU A 65 14.83 12.20 32.11
N GLY A 66 13.93 12.67 32.97
CA GLY A 66 14.17 13.12 34.36
C GLY A 66 15.23 14.20 34.61
N HIS A 67 15.42 14.54 35.90
CA HIS A 67 16.59 15.30 36.32
C HIS A 67 17.82 14.39 36.44
N PRO A 68 19.04 14.92 36.23
CA PRO A 68 20.27 14.12 36.25
C PRO A 68 20.45 13.26 37.51
N ASP A 69 19.97 13.76 38.65
CA ASP A 69 20.11 13.10 39.95
C ASP A 69 19.28 11.81 40.07
N ASP A 70 18.18 11.69 39.31
CA ASP A 70 17.31 10.51 39.31
C ASP A 70 17.79 9.42 38.34
N LEU A 71 18.66 9.78 37.38
CA LEU A 71 19.12 8.89 36.32
C LEU A 71 20.11 7.84 36.81
N ILE A 72 21.01 8.23 37.71
CA ILE A 72 22.03 7.31 38.25
C ILE A 72 21.37 6.15 39.00
N PRO A 73 20.46 6.38 39.99
CA PRO A 73 19.77 5.29 40.68
C PRO A 73 18.91 4.42 39.76
N PHE A 74 18.27 5.01 38.76
CA PHE A 74 17.46 4.28 37.78
C PHE A 74 18.34 3.34 36.94
N ALA A 75 19.41 3.87 36.33
CA ALA A 75 20.31 3.09 35.49
C ALA A 75 21.06 2.01 36.30
N ALA A 76 21.48 2.31 37.53
CA ALA A 76 22.09 1.34 38.43
C ALA A 76 21.17 0.13 38.67
N LYS A 77 19.88 0.37 38.94
CA LYS A 77 18.88 -0.69 39.09
C LYS A 77 18.63 -1.45 37.79
N LEU A 78 18.40 -0.73 36.69
CA LEU A 78 18.10 -1.29 35.37
C LEU A 78 19.21 -2.22 34.87
N PHE A 79 20.47 -1.85 35.11
CA PHE A 79 21.66 -2.58 34.69
C PHE A 79 22.20 -3.54 35.74
N SER A 80 21.65 -3.54 36.95
CA SER A 80 22.16 -4.32 38.08
C SER A 80 23.63 -4.02 38.36
N LYS A 81 23.97 -2.72 38.44
CA LYS A 81 25.29 -2.20 38.76
C LYS A 81 25.23 -1.27 39.97
N GLU A 82 26.39 -1.04 40.58
CA GLU A 82 26.54 -0.04 41.62
C GLU A 82 26.42 1.37 41.03
N ALA A 83 25.84 2.30 41.80
CA ALA A 83 25.65 3.68 41.34
C ALA A 83 26.98 4.39 41.02
N ALA A 84 28.08 3.98 41.68
CA ALA A 84 29.42 4.51 41.44
C ALA A 84 29.98 4.16 40.04
N ASP A 85 29.47 3.09 39.42
CA ASP A 85 29.90 2.62 38.10
C ASP A 85 29.06 3.24 36.96
N VAL A 86 28.11 4.10 37.30
CA VAL A 86 27.18 4.71 36.33
C VAL A 86 27.60 6.16 36.08
N ARG A 87 27.76 6.51 34.80
CA ARG A 87 28.02 7.88 34.36
C ARG A 87 26.89 8.37 33.47
N VAL A 88 26.35 9.54 33.79
CA VAL A 88 25.37 10.25 32.97
C VAL A 88 26.11 11.21 32.05
N ILE A 89 25.78 11.17 30.76
CA ILE A 89 26.27 12.11 29.75
C ILE A 89 25.07 12.90 29.25
N ILE A 90 25.08 14.22 29.44
CA ILE A 90 24.00 15.11 29.04
C ILE A 90 24.43 15.84 27.77
N GLY A 91 23.61 15.75 26.73
CA GLY A 91 23.78 16.56 25.52
C GLY A 91 23.05 17.90 25.68
N GLU A 92 23.74 18.99 25.37
CA GLU A 92 23.13 20.33 25.29
C GLU A 92 22.97 20.74 23.83
N GLN A 93 21.88 21.44 23.51
CA GLN A 93 21.71 22.01 22.19
C GLN A 93 22.64 23.22 22.07
N LYS A 94 23.49 23.22 21.03
CA LYS A 94 24.35 24.36 20.68
C LYS A 94 23.85 25.01 19.38
N LYS A 95 23.66 26.33 19.42
CA LYS A 95 23.33 27.11 18.21
C LYS A 95 24.54 27.13 17.27
N PRO A 96 24.36 27.00 15.95
CA PRO A 96 25.48 27.08 15.01
C PRO A 96 26.22 28.42 15.14
N ASP A 97 27.55 28.36 15.19
CA ASP A 97 28.41 29.54 15.20
C ASP A 97 28.56 30.05 13.76
N LEU A 98 27.87 31.16 13.44
CA LEU A 98 27.92 31.75 12.11
C LEU A 98 29.03 32.82 12.02
N PRO A 99 29.71 32.96 10.86
CA PRO A 99 30.58 34.09 10.58
C PRO A 99 29.88 35.44 10.78
N THR A 100 30.64 36.48 11.12
CA THR A 100 30.11 37.84 11.24
C THR A 100 29.50 38.30 9.93
N THR A 101 28.32 38.91 10.00
CA THR A 101 27.63 39.42 8.81
C THR A 101 28.43 40.54 8.15
N ILE A 102 28.34 40.62 6.83
CA ILE A 102 28.85 41.73 6.05
C ILE A 102 27.69 42.58 5.55
N ASP A 103 27.90 43.88 5.45
CA ASP A 103 26.93 44.80 4.85
C ASP A 103 26.98 44.67 3.32
N ALA A 104 26.33 43.61 2.83
CA ALA A 104 26.18 43.30 1.41
C ALA A 104 24.69 43.22 1.06
N PRO A 105 24.30 43.59 -0.18
CA PRO A 105 22.91 43.49 -0.60
C PRO A 105 22.43 42.04 -0.47
N SER A 106 21.28 41.87 0.19
CA SER A 106 20.65 40.56 0.32
C SER A 106 20.27 40.03 -1.07
N PRO A 107 20.45 38.72 -1.32
CA PRO A 107 20.06 38.13 -2.59
C PRO A 107 18.57 38.30 -2.83
N THR A 108 18.17 38.51 -4.08
CA THR A 108 16.75 38.56 -4.43
C THR A 108 16.15 37.16 -4.40
N VAL A 109 14.83 37.07 -4.19
CA VAL A 109 14.10 35.78 -4.24
C VAL A 109 14.32 35.07 -5.58
N ASP A 110 14.34 35.82 -6.68
CA ASP A 110 14.57 35.27 -8.02
C ASP A 110 15.99 34.71 -8.18
N ASP A 111 17.00 35.36 -7.60
CA ASP A 111 18.39 34.88 -7.65
C ASP A 111 18.59 33.60 -6.84
N ILE A 112 17.89 33.46 -5.71
CA ILE A 112 17.89 32.24 -4.90
C ILE A 112 17.19 31.10 -5.68
N CYS A 113 15.95 31.31 -6.15
CA CYS A 113 15.19 30.28 -6.86
C CYS A 113 15.87 29.82 -8.14
N SER A 114 16.48 30.73 -8.90
CA SER A 114 17.15 30.42 -10.18
C SER A 114 18.56 29.82 -10.01
N GLY A 115 19.09 29.77 -8.78
CA GLY A 115 20.46 29.33 -8.51
C GLY A 115 21.54 30.28 -9.07
N ARG A 116 21.18 31.53 -9.36
CA ARG A 116 22.17 32.59 -9.69
C ARG A 116 22.94 33.05 -8.46
N TRP A 117 22.40 32.79 -7.28
CA TRP A 117 23.05 33.02 -6.00
C TRP A 117 22.99 31.76 -5.13
N PRO A 118 24.08 31.41 -4.40
CA PRO A 118 25.41 32.01 -4.46
C PRO A 118 26.13 31.64 -5.77
N LEU A 119 27.16 32.42 -6.15
CA LEU A 119 27.92 32.16 -7.37
C LEU A 119 28.63 30.79 -7.28
N LYS A 120 28.63 30.02 -8.37
CA LYS A 120 29.09 28.61 -8.40
C LYS A 120 30.52 28.36 -7.89
N GLU A 121 31.40 29.36 -7.95
CA GLU A 121 32.81 29.27 -7.56
C GLU A 121 33.10 29.84 -6.16
N THR A 122 32.06 30.19 -5.39
CA THR A 122 32.23 30.77 -4.06
C THR A 122 32.33 29.70 -2.97
N ASP A 123 33.09 29.99 -1.92
CA ASP A 123 32.99 29.23 -0.68
C ASP A 123 31.58 29.40 -0.11
N LEU A 124 30.82 28.30 -0.16
CA LEU A 124 29.42 28.27 0.22
C LEU A 124 29.25 28.58 1.71
N PHE A 125 30.16 28.10 2.56
CA PHE A 125 30.09 28.31 4.01
C PHE A 125 30.30 29.78 4.38
N SER A 126 31.38 30.40 3.89
CA SER A 126 31.63 31.82 4.10
C SER A 126 30.51 32.70 3.53
N THR A 127 30.05 32.44 2.30
CA THR A 127 29.04 33.28 1.64
C THR A 127 27.71 33.26 2.38
N LEU A 128 27.18 32.07 2.66
CA LEU A 128 25.93 31.92 3.38
C LEU A 128 26.06 32.41 4.83
N GLY A 129 27.16 32.04 5.51
CA GLY A 129 27.41 32.38 6.89
C GLY A 129 27.54 33.88 7.16
N LYS A 130 27.94 34.68 6.16
CA LYS A 130 28.03 36.16 6.26
C LYS A 130 26.74 36.88 5.84
N THR A 131 25.71 36.15 5.39
CA THR A 131 24.48 36.73 4.85
C THR A 131 23.44 36.97 5.96
N GLN A 132 22.95 38.21 6.10
CA GLN A 132 21.97 38.59 7.14
C GLN A 132 20.66 37.78 7.09
N LEU A 133 20.21 37.40 5.89
CA LEU A 133 19.03 36.54 5.70
C LEU A 133 19.22 35.16 6.35
N VAL A 134 20.43 34.58 6.28
CA VAL A 134 20.77 33.28 6.87
C VAL A 134 20.83 33.37 8.40
N HIS A 135 21.39 34.45 8.96
CA HIS A 135 21.37 34.69 10.41
C HIS A 135 19.94 34.75 10.94
N THR A 136 19.08 35.54 10.28
CA THR A 136 17.66 35.65 10.65
C THR A 136 16.92 34.30 10.54
N LEU A 137 17.25 33.49 9.53
CA LEU A 137 16.71 32.13 9.37
C LEU A 137 17.12 31.22 10.55
N VAL A 138 18.41 31.22 10.91
CA VAL A 138 18.94 30.42 12.03
C VAL A 138 18.31 30.86 13.35
N ASP A 139 18.17 32.17 13.58
CA ASP A 139 17.55 32.73 14.78
C ASP A 139 16.09 32.26 14.94
N ARG A 140 15.27 32.42 13.90
CA ARG A 140 13.87 32.00 13.93
C ARG A 140 13.71 30.50 14.18
N LEU A 141 14.55 29.68 13.56
CA LEU A 141 14.52 28.23 13.76
C LEU A 141 14.96 27.83 15.17
N TRP A 142 15.96 28.52 15.73
CA TRP A 142 16.43 28.30 17.09
C TRP A 142 15.36 28.64 18.14
N GLU A 143 14.65 29.76 17.96
CA GLU A 143 13.62 30.22 18.87
C GLU A 143 12.34 29.36 18.82
N ALA A 144 11.84 29.07 17.62
CA ALA A 144 10.55 28.38 17.47
C ALA A 144 10.63 26.87 17.68
N LYS A 145 11.83 26.25 17.59
CA LYS A 145 12.12 24.79 17.55
C LYS A 145 11.40 24.00 16.44
N ARG A 146 10.16 24.36 16.07
CA ARG A 146 9.30 23.84 15.01
C ARG A 146 8.48 24.99 14.44
N VAL A 147 8.52 25.17 13.12
CA VAL A 147 7.77 26.22 12.42
C VAL A 147 7.24 25.66 11.10
N ARG A 148 6.03 26.08 10.68
CA ARG A 148 5.53 25.71 9.34
C ARG A 148 6.35 26.46 8.29
N LEU A 149 6.70 25.79 7.20
CA LEU A 149 7.49 26.39 6.12
C LEU A 149 6.83 27.67 5.58
N ALA A 150 5.51 27.67 5.41
CA ALA A 150 4.74 28.85 4.99
C ALA A 150 4.93 30.04 5.96
N ASP A 151 4.82 29.80 7.27
CA ASP A 151 4.98 30.85 8.29
C ASP A 151 6.42 31.38 8.34
N LEU A 152 7.41 30.48 8.22
CA LEU A 152 8.83 30.83 8.16
C LEU A 152 9.14 31.69 6.93
N SER A 153 8.59 31.30 5.78
CA SER A 153 8.82 31.98 4.49
C SER A 153 8.18 33.36 4.46
N ALA A 154 6.93 33.48 4.94
CA ALA A 154 6.26 34.77 5.08
C ALA A 154 6.99 35.71 6.05
N GLY A 155 7.57 35.16 7.12
CA GLY A 155 8.32 35.95 8.10
C GLY A 155 9.72 36.41 7.66
N LEU A 156 10.35 35.70 6.71
CA LEU A 156 11.68 36.04 6.18
C LEU A 156 11.63 36.83 4.87
N LEU A 157 10.62 36.58 4.04
CA LEU A 157 10.46 37.16 2.70
C LEU A 157 9.05 37.75 2.51
N PRO A 158 8.64 38.75 3.32
CA PRO A 158 7.25 39.26 3.34
C PRO A 158 6.82 39.94 2.03
N ASN A 159 7.77 40.38 1.21
CA ASN A 159 7.49 41.09 -0.04
C ASN A 159 7.35 40.17 -1.26
N ALA A 160 7.51 38.86 -1.09
CA ALA A 160 7.37 37.87 -2.15
C ALA A 160 6.01 37.16 -2.11
N SER A 161 5.59 36.58 -3.24
CA SER A 161 4.43 35.69 -3.24
C SER A 161 4.71 34.45 -2.37
N SER A 162 3.68 33.90 -1.73
CA SER A 162 3.82 32.74 -0.82
C SER A 162 4.59 31.58 -1.46
N GLU A 163 4.29 31.26 -2.73
CA GLU A 163 4.91 30.16 -3.45
C GLU A 163 6.41 30.40 -3.72
N LYS A 164 6.77 31.59 -4.22
CA LYS A 164 8.19 31.93 -4.45
C LYS A 164 8.98 32.08 -3.15
N ALA A 165 8.35 32.58 -2.09
CA ALA A 165 8.97 32.68 -0.78
C ALA A 165 9.31 31.28 -0.23
N GLU A 166 8.35 30.34 -0.30
CA GLU A 166 8.57 28.95 0.13
C GLU A 166 9.64 28.24 -0.70
N GLU A 167 9.65 28.44 -2.02
CA GLU A 167 10.68 27.91 -2.90
C GLU A 167 12.07 28.44 -2.53
N ALA A 168 12.23 29.76 -2.36
CA ALA A 168 13.51 30.37 -2.00
C ALA A 168 14.01 29.88 -0.63
N ILE A 169 13.13 29.78 0.37
CA ILE A 169 13.53 29.24 1.68
C ILE A 169 13.90 27.75 1.60
N ARG A 170 13.22 26.94 0.78
CA ARG A 170 13.62 25.54 0.55
C ARG A 170 15.00 25.43 -0.07
N VAL A 171 15.30 26.23 -1.09
CA VAL A 171 16.63 26.29 -1.71
C VAL A 171 17.66 26.71 -0.68
N LEU A 172 17.39 27.77 0.09
CA LEU A 172 18.30 28.27 1.12
C LEU A 172 18.59 27.23 2.20
N LEU A 173 17.57 26.52 2.69
CA LEU A 173 17.73 25.41 3.63
C LEU A 173 18.60 24.28 3.05
N GLY A 174 18.44 23.95 1.76
CA GLY A 174 19.26 22.95 1.07
C GLY A 174 20.72 23.39 0.91
N LEU A 175 20.96 24.67 0.58
CA LEU A 175 22.29 25.25 0.50
C LEU A 175 22.97 25.25 1.88
N CYS A 176 22.30 25.70 2.94
CA CYS A 176 22.86 25.71 4.29
C CYS A 176 23.10 24.28 4.85
N ALA A 177 22.32 23.28 4.42
CA ALA A 177 22.56 21.88 4.76
C ALA A 177 23.77 21.26 4.03
N SER A 178 24.18 21.86 2.91
CA SER A 178 25.32 21.43 2.10
C SER A 178 26.61 22.18 2.44
N ALA A 179 26.50 23.39 2.99
CA ALA A 179 27.62 24.27 3.32
C ALA A 179 28.38 23.78 4.56
N ARG A 180 29.68 23.53 4.43
CA ARG A 180 30.59 23.13 5.52
C ARG A 180 31.88 23.92 5.43
N ALA A 181 32.51 24.22 6.57
CA ALA A 181 33.84 24.82 6.59
C ALA A 181 34.88 23.80 6.09
N ASP A 182 34.90 22.61 6.70
CA ASP A 182 35.68 21.46 6.24
C ASP A 182 34.79 20.23 5.92
N ALA A 183 35.32 19.27 5.17
CA ALA A 183 34.58 18.07 4.76
C ALA A 183 34.05 17.26 5.97
N SER A 184 34.80 17.25 7.08
CA SER A 184 34.45 16.56 8.32
C SER A 184 33.47 17.32 9.22
N ASP A 185 33.25 18.61 8.96
CA ASP A 185 32.48 19.46 9.87
C ASP A 185 30.97 19.28 9.70
N LEU A 186 30.21 19.72 10.71
CA LEU A 186 28.77 19.82 10.59
C LEU A 186 28.38 20.91 9.57
N PRO A 187 27.24 20.75 8.86
CA PRO A 187 26.74 21.80 7.99
C PRO A 187 26.47 23.11 8.75
N LEU A 188 26.48 24.24 8.03
CA LEU A 188 26.15 25.57 8.55
C LEU A 188 24.80 25.58 9.28
N LEU A 189 23.80 24.91 8.69
CA LEU A 189 22.51 24.68 9.32
C LEU A 189 22.00 23.27 9.01
N PRO A 190 22.23 22.28 9.89
CA PRO A 190 21.63 20.97 9.75
C PRO A 190 20.13 21.09 10.02
N ASN A 191 19.33 20.96 8.97
CA ASN A 191 17.88 21.08 9.06
C ASN A 191 17.18 19.81 8.56
N ARG A 192 15.95 19.60 9.05
CA ARG A 192 15.07 18.51 8.64
C ARG A 192 13.71 19.09 8.31
N ILE A 193 13.22 18.82 7.10
CA ILE A 193 11.86 19.18 6.68
C ILE A 193 10.98 17.96 6.91
N HIS A 194 9.99 18.10 7.78
CA HIS A 194 9.03 17.03 8.08
C HIS A 194 7.79 17.20 7.20
N PHE A 195 7.58 16.27 6.27
CA PHE A 195 6.33 16.16 5.54
C PHE A 195 5.38 15.25 6.31
N LEU A 196 4.27 15.81 6.79
CA LEU A 196 3.25 15.08 7.52
C LEU A 196 2.15 14.69 6.54
N PHE A 197 2.03 13.40 6.27
CA PHE A 197 0.94 12.85 5.46
C PHE A 197 -0.08 12.17 6.37
N ARG A 198 -1.37 12.38 6.08
CA ARG A 198 -2.47 11.70 6.75
C ARG A 198 -3.29 10.97 5.70
N GLY A 199 -3.46 9.66 5.87
CA GLY A 199 -4.33 8.85 5.02
C GLY A 199 -5.80 9.26 5.15
N ALA A 200 -6.63 8.77 4.22
CA ALA A 200 -8.08 8.98 4.28
C ALA A 200 -8.65 8.44 5.60
N GLN A 201 -9.42 9.27 6.31
CA GLN A 201 -10.02 8.90 7.61
C GLN A 201 -11.52 8.58 7.48
N GLY A 202 -11.94 8.12 6.30
CA GLY A 202 -13.32 7.72 6.03
C GLY A 202 -14.17 8.92 5.66
N PHE A 203 -15.46 8.79 5.94
CA PHE A 203 -16.44 9.84 5.68
C PHE A 203 -17.33 10.00 6.90
N THR A 204 -17.74 11.22 7.17
CA THR A 204 -18.77 11.56 8.17
C THR A 204 -19.98 12.14 7.45
N VAL A 205 -21.17 11.66 7.81
CA VAL A 205 -22.46 12.22 7.36
C VAL A 205 -22.98 13.20 8.41
N PHE A 206 -23.38 14.36 7.93
CA PHE A 206 -24.17 15.33 8.67
C PHE A 206 -25.59 15.33 8.10
N PHE A 207 -26.59 15.10 8.96
CA PHE A 207 -28.00 14.96 8.58
C PHE A 207 -28.65 16.32 8.27
N ASP A 208 -28.11 17.02 7.29
CA ASP A 208 -28.60 18.28 6.76
C ASP A 208 -28.17 18.46 5.29
N THR A 209 -28.71 19.49 4.64
CA THR A 209 -28.47 19.81 3.23
C THR A 209 -27.43 20.93 3.05
N VAL A 210 -26.68 21.29 4.10
CA VAL A 210 -25.77 22.44 4.07
C VAL A 210 -24.50 22.07 3.30
N LYS A 211 -24.32 22.65 2.12
CA LYS A 211 -23.10 22.46 1.31
C LYS A 211 -21.89 23.09 1.99
N ARG A 212 -20.86 22.29 2.24
CA ARG A 212 -19.61 22.67 2.92
C ARG A 212 -18.40 22.48 2.01
N ARG A 213 -17.23 23.00 2.42
CA ARG A 213 -15.99 22.78 1.68
C ARG A 213 -15.66 21.29 1.60
N ASN A 214 -15.29 20.80 0.40
CA ASN A 214 -14.96 19.40 0.13
C ASN A 214 -16.06 18.39 0.48
N SER A 215 -17.32 18.81 0.54
CA SER A 215 -18.47 17.94 0.81
C SER A 215 -19.21 17.53 -0.47
N PHE A 216 -19.96 16.42 -0.40
CA PHE A 216 -20.88 15.98 -1.44
C PHE A 216 -22.22 15.56 -0.85
N ALA A 217 -23.27 15.55 -1.67
CA ALA A 217 -24.61 15.14 -1.25
C ALA A 217 -24.82 13.63 -1.44
N TRP A 218 -25.40 12.96 -0.45
CA TRP A 218 -25.80 11.56 -0.51
C TRP A 218 -27.08 11.34 0.29
N GLY A 219 -28.12 10.78 -0.34
CA GLY A 219 -29.40 10.52 0.33
C GLY A 219 -30.11 11.77 0.89
N GLY A 220 -29.86 12.95 0.31
CA GLY A 220 -30.37 14.23 0.83
C GLY A 220 -29.57 14.81 1.99
N TRP A 221 -28.42 14.23 2.34
CA TRP A 221 -27.54 14.68 3.41
C TRP A 221 -26.17 15.09 2.90
N THR A 222 -25.43 15.80 3.75
CA THR A 222 -24.08 16.25 3.45
C THR A 222 -23.06 15.27 4.00
N VAL A 223 -22.17 14.80 3.13
CA VAL A 223 -21.06 13.92 3.49
C VAL A 223 -19.76 14.69 3.38
N MET A 224 -18.92 14.60 4.41
CA MET A 224 -17.58 15.19 4.44
C MET A 224 -16.52 14.09 4.55
N PRO A 225 -15.37 14.22 3.87
CA PRO A 225 -14.23 13.35 4.06
C PRO A 225 -13.61 13.58 5.44
N GLY A 226 -13.21 12.50 6.09
CA GLY A 226 -12.56 12.50 7.40
C GLY A 226 -13.42 11.91 8.52
N HIS A 227 -12.81 11.79 9.69
CA HIS A 227 -13.49 11.47 10.95
C HIS A 227 -13.75 12.78 11.69
N LEU A 228 -15.02 13.17 11.76
CA LEU A 228 -15.45 14.42 12.39
C LEU A 228 -16.58 14.11 13.36
N GLU A 229 -16.35 14.25 14.66
CA GLU A 229 -17.43 14.18 15.64
C GLU A 229 -18.39 15.36 15.49
N ARG A 230 -17.84 16.54 15.18
CA ARG A 230 -18.57 17.78 14.93
C ARG A 230 -18.10 18.46 13.65
N CYS A 231 -19.03 19.10 12.96
CA CYS A 231 -18.72 19.91 11.80
C CYS A 231 -17.94 21.17 12.23
N PRO A 232 -16.76 21.48 11.65
CA PRO A 232 -16.01 22.70 11.96
C PRO A 232 -16.78 24.00 11.67
N GLU A 233 -17.68 23.98 10.68
CA GLU A 233 -18.43 25.18 10.25
C GLU A 233 -19.76 25.39 11.00
N THR A 234 -20.46 24.31 11.38
CA THR A 234 -21.84 24.38 11.93
C THR A 234 -21.98 23.76 13.32
N GLU A 235 -20.90 23.17 13.85
CA GLU A 235 -20.83 22.45 15.14
C GLU A 235 -21.79 21.25 15.31
N ARG A 236 -22.60 20.95 14.29
CA ARG A 236 -23.51 19.80 14.26
C ARG A 236 -22.74 18.50 14.38
N TYR A 237 -23.34 17.53 15.06
CA TYR A 237 -22.83 16.19 15.20
C TYR A 237 -23.10 15.36 13.95
N GLY A 238 -22.07 14.61 13.55
CA GLY A 238 -22.15 13.67 12.43
C GLY A 238 -21.93 12.24 12.89
N LEU A 239 -22.21 11.29 12.00
CA LEU A 239 -21.92 9.87 12.18
C LEU A 239 -21.01 9.37 11.05
N SER A 240 -20.11 8.44 11.35
CA SER A 240 -19.18 7.89 10.36
C SER A 240 -19.90 6.96 9.38
N LEU A 241 -19.46 6.90 8.12
CA LEU A 241 -19.93 5.91 7.16
C LEU A 241 -19.15 4.59 7.27
N ALA A 242 -19.89 3.49 7.18
CA ALA A 242 -19.38 2.14 7.03
C ALA A 242 -20.09 1.43 5.87
N ARG A 243 -19.51 0.31 5.42
CA ARG A 243 -20.08 -0.54 4.37
C ARG A 243 -19.94 -2.01 4.68
N CYS A 244 -20.81 -2.84 4.11
CA CYS A 244 -20.60 -4.27 3.99
C CYS A 244 -19.47 -4.54 2.99
N SER A 245 -18.47 -5.34 3.37
CA SER A 245 -17.41 -5.76 2.44
C SER A 245 -17.86 -6.81 1.43
N GLU A 246 -18.97 -7.51 1.67
CA GLU A 246 -19.52 -8.52 0.77
C GLU A 246 -20.40 -7.89 -0.33
N CYS A 247 -21.44 -7.13 0.06
CA CYS A 247 -22.41 -6.59 -0.89
C CYS A 247 -22.33 -5.07 -1.13
N GLY A 248 -21.53 -4.34 -0.34
CA GLY A 248 -21.39 -2.89 -0.47
C GLY A 248 -22.48 -2.03 0.18
N GLU A 249 -23.50 -2.62 0.83
CA GLU A 249 -24.56 -1.86 1.54
C GLU A 249 -23.93 -0.90 2.56
N VAL A 250 -24.42 0.35 2.59
CA VAL A 250 -23.86 1.44 3.39
C VAL A 250 -24.65 1.61 4.69
N PHE A 251 -23.95 1.81 5.79
CA PHE A 251 -24.49 2.02 7.13
C PHE A 251 -23.77 3.20 7.81
N PHE A 252 -24.29 3.64 8.95
CA PHE A 252 -23.61 4.54 9.86
C PHE A 252 -22.89 3.75 10.96
N HIS A 253 -21.76 4.27 11.42
CA HIS A 253 -20.94 3.70 12.48
C HIS A 253 -20.76 4.76 13.56
N ALA A 254 -21.17 4.41 14.78
CA ALA A 254 -21.29 5.32 15.89
C ALA A 254 -20.71 4.72 17.17
N VAL A 255 -20.15 5.59 18.00
CA VAL A 255 -19.77 5.27 19.37
C VAL A 255 -20.93 5.68 20.29
N LEU A 256 -21.47 4.71 21.03
CA LEU A 256 -22.50 4.95 22.04
C LEU A 256 -21.85 5.08 23.43
N ASP A 257 -21.92 6.30 23.97
CA ASP A 257 -21.68 6.55 25.39
C ASP A 257 -23.00 6.31 26.13
N LYS A 258 -23.06 5.22 26.91
CA LYS A 258 -24.27 4.83 27.65
C LYS A 258 -24.57 5.78 28.81
N ASP A 259 -23.56 6.38 29.41
CA ASP A 259 -23.71 7.24 30.59
C ASP A 259 -24.25 8.61 30.19
N LYS A 260 -23.80 9.13 29.04
CA LYS A 260 -24.25 10.43 28.51
C LYS A 260 -25.41 10.32 27.52
N GLY A 261 -25.72 9.12 27.05
CA GLY A 261 -26.73 8.89 26.01
C GLY A 261 -26.38 9.55 24.67
N THR A 262 -25.09 9.72 24.38
CA THR A 262 -24.61 10.38 23.15
C THR A 262 -24.16 9.38 22.10
N LEU A 263 -24.46 9.71 20.85
CA LEU A 263 -23.98 9.04 19.65
C LEU A 263 -23.02 9.98 18.94
N THR A 264 -21.78 9.53 18.74
CA THR A 264 -20.75 10.29 18.04
C THR A 264 -20.18 9.48 16.88
N ALA A 265 -19.62 10.16 15.90
CA ALA A 265 -18.91 9.53 14.79
C ALA A 265 -17.83 8.59 15.34
N ALA A 266 -17.95 7.29 15.03
CA ALA A 266 -16.94 6.33 15.45
C ALA A 266 -15.64 6.53 14.66
N PRO A 267 -14.47 6.35 15.29
CA PRO A 267 -13.21 6.35 14.56
C PRO A 267 -13.22 5.23 13.51
N PRO A 268 -12.47 5.36 12.40
CA PRO A 268 -12.34 4.29 11.44
C PRO A 268 -11.89 3.00 12.13
N LEU A 269 -12.49 1.88 11.74
CA LEU A 269 -12.08 0.53 12.15
C LEU A 269 -11.07 -0.04 11.16
N PRO A 270 -9.75 0.12 11.36
CA PRO A 270 -8.77 -0.69 10.64
C PRO A 270 -8.79 -2.11 11.22
N ARG A 271 -9.79 -2.92 10.87
CA ARG A 271 -9.76 -4.36 11.14
C ARG A 271 -8.75 -5.03 10.20
N ASP A 272 -7.47 -4.79 10.45
CA ASP A 272 -6.35 -5.36 9.69
C ASP A 272 -5.83 -6.68 10.33
N SER A 273 -6.35 -7.09 11.50
CA SER A 273 -6.00 -8.35 12.19
C SER A 273 -7.18 -8.99 12.91
N GLU A 274 -7.17 -10.33 12.99
CA GLU A 274 -8.15 -11.14 13.75
C GLU A 274 -8.04 -10.99 15.28
N GLU A 275 -7.04 -10.25 15.77
CA GLU A 275 -6.65 -10.15 17.19
C GLU A 275 -7.22 -8.93 17.94
N ASP A 276 -8.31 -8.31 17.47
CA ASP A 276 -8.96 -7.24 18.24
C ASP A 276 -9.96 -7.85 19.24
N GLU A 277 -9.44 -8.43 20.31
CA GLU A 277 -10.22 -8.73 21.52
C GLU A 277 -10.66 -7.42 22.19
N GLU A 278 -11.97 -7.36 22.45
CA GLU A 278 -12.71 -6.49 23.37
C GLU A 278 -11.99 -5.23 23.89
N ARG A 279 -12.14 -4.11 23.18
CA ARG A 279 -11.93 -2.78 23.79
C ARG A 279 -12.97 -2.58 24.91
N GLU A 280 -12.52 -2.43 26.15
CA GLU A 280 -13.34 -1.94 27.26
C GLU A 280 -13.83 -0.52 26.94
N THR A 281 -15.07 -0.42 26.44
CA THR A 281 -15.94 0.76 26.24
C THR A 281 -15.29 2.10 25.82
N PRO A 282 -15.83 2.77 24.78
CA PRO A 282 -17.27 2.85 24.50
C PRO A 282 -17.79 1.82 23.47
N LYS A 283 -19.09 1.49 23.54
CA LYS A 283 -19.71 0.46 22.69
C LYS A 283 -19.88 1.00 21.27
N GLU A 284 -19.16 0.41 20.32
CA GLU A 284 -19.37 0.70 18.90
C GLU A 284 -20.63 0.00 18.37
N ILE A 285 -21.46 0.75 17.65
CA ILE A 285 -22.70 0.26 17.05
C ILE A 285 -22.80 0.68 15.58
N PHE A 286 -23.55 -0.10 14.81
CA PHE A 286 -23.86 0.19 13.41
C PHE A 286 -25.35 0.51 13.29
N LEU A 287 -25.68 1.52 12.50
CA LEU A 287 -27.02 2.08 12.40
C LEU A 287 -27.39 2.29 10.93
N ALA A 288 -28.67 2.20 10.58
CA ALA A 288 -29.16 2.61 9.26
C ALA A 288 -30.61 3.10 9.32
N ILE A 289 -31.08 3.71 8.23
CA ILE A 289 -32.45 4.22 8.12
C ILE A 289 -33.41 3.03 8.00
N PRO A 290 -34.46 2.93 8.84
CA PRO A 290 -35.47 1.89 8.67
C PRO A 290 -36.08 1.90 7.26
N LYS A 291 -36.07 0.76 6.55
CA LYS A 291 -36.85 0.56 5.31
C LYS A 291 -38.25 0.05 5.68
N GLU A 292 -39.29 0.43 4.91
CA GLU A 292 -40.70 0.10 5.20
C GLU A 292 -41.04 -1.41 5.11
N THR A 293 -40.12 -2.26 4.65
CA THR A 293 -40.35 -3.69 4.43
C THR A 293 -39.20 -4.56 4.94
N SER A 294 -39.55 -5.63 5.69
CA SER A 294 -38.72 -6.76 6.21
C SER A 294 -37.58 -6.37 7.19
N ASP A 295 -37.39 -6.94 8.38
CA ASP A 295 -37.65 -8.27 8.92
C ASP A 295 -37.96 -8.21 10.43
N GLY A 296 -38.72 -9.20 10.92
CA GLY A 296 -39.12 -9.38 12.32
C GLY A 296 -38.00 -9.75 13.31
N GLN A 297 -36.82 -9.13 13.21
CA GLN A 297 -35.80 -9.16 14.26
C GLN A 297 -35.92 -7.89 15.12
N SER A 298 -36.03 -8.07 16.43
CA SER A 298 -36.09 -6.98 17.40
C SER A 298 -34.78 -6.18 17.40
N CYS A 299 -34.68 -5.16 16.55
CA CYS A 299 -33.55 -4.25 16.52
C CYS A 299 -33.93 -2.96 17.25
N MET A 300 -33.05 -2.51 18.15
CA MET A 300 -33.25 -1.28 18.91
C MET A 300 -33.27 -0.06 17.97
N GLU A 301 -34.21 0.84 18.19
CA GLU A 301 -34.32 2.13 17.48
C GLU A 301 -33.71 3.26 18.31
N TYR A 302 -33.09 4.21 17.61
CA TYR A 302 -32.42 5.36 18.15
C TYR A 302 -32.90 6.59 17.38
N VAL A 303 -33.41 7.60 18.07
CA VAL A 303 -33.66 8.91 17.45
C VAL A 303 -32.43 9.77 17.74
N PHE A 304 -31.64 10.06 16.71
CA PHE A 304 -30.42 10.85 16.80
C PHE A 304 -30.73 12.33 16.59
N ASP A 305 -30.35 13.19 17.54
CA ASP A 305 -30.40 14.64 17.37
C ASP A 305 -29.03 15.18 16.89
N PRO A 306 -28.91 15.64 15.63
CA PRO A 306 -27.65 16.18 15.09
C PRO A 306 -27.18 17.48 15.77
N THR A 307 -28.04 18.16 16.54
CA THR A 307 -27.67 19.41 17.23
C THR A 307 -26.94 19.10 18.54
N THR A 308 -27.43 18.12 19.29
CA THR A 308 -26.90 17.78 20.63
C THR A 308 -26.04 16.52 20.65
N GLY A 309 -26.09 15.70 19.59
CA GLY A 309 -25.44 14.39 19.53
C GLY A 309 -26.10 13.35 20.43
N ARG A 310 -27.26 13.64 21.03
CA ARG A 310 -27.93 12.75 21.99
C ARG A 310 -28.93 11.84 21.31
N ARG A 311 -29.17 10.68 21.93
CA ARG A 311 -30.36 9.87 21.66
C ARG A 311 -31.55 10.52 22.37
N VAL A 312 -32.57 10.88 21.61
CA VAL A 312 -33.82 11.46 22.09
C VAL A 312 -34.98 10.45 22.00
N GLY A 313 -36.13 10.78 22.62
CA GLY A 313 -37.30 9.90 22.62
C GLY A 313 -38.03 9.85 21.27
N ALA A 314 -38.90 8.86 21.07
CA ALA A 314 -39.76 8.78 19.89
C ALA A 314 -40.68 10.03 19.81
N GLY A 315 -40.79 10.64 18.63
CA GLY A 315 -41.56 11.88 18.40
C GLY A 315 -40.77 13.19 18.53
N SER A 316 -39.51 13.13 18.96
CA SER A 316 -38.57 14.26 18.85
C SER A 316 -38.16 14.46 17.39
N GLY A 317 -37.97 15.69 16.91
CA GLY A 317 -37.62 16.01 15.50
C GLY A 317 -36.21 15.58 15.03
N GLY A 318 -35.66 14.49 15.57
CA GLY A 318 -34.38 13.91 15.18
C GLY A 318 -34.49 12.84 14.10
N VAL A 319 -33.36 12.23 13.74
CA VAL A 319 -33.27 11.20 12.70
C VAL A 319 -33.45 9.82 13.32
N THR A 320 -34.48 9.10 12.89
CA THR A 320 -34.73 7.73 13.33
C THR A 320 -33.76 6.76 12.63
N LEU A 321 -32.98 6.05 13.44
CA LEU A 321 -32.00 5.07 13.03
C LEU A 321 -32.24 3.74 13.76
N ARG A 322 -31.96 2.62 13.10
CA ARG A 322 -32.11 1.28 13.67
C ARG A 322 -30.77 0.55 13.70
N GLU A 323 -30.50 -0.19 14.78
CA GLU A 323 -29.26 -0.95 14.91
C GLU A 323 -29.15 -2.08 13.87
N VAL A 324 -27.99 -2.12 13.21
CA VAL A 324 -27.64 -3.12 12.19
C VAL A 324 -26.82 -4.21 12.88
N VAL A 325 -27.47 -5.34 13.18
CA VAL A 325 -26.79 -6.51 13.78
C VAL A 325 -26.19 -7.43 12.72
N ARG A 326 -26.81 -7.48 11.55
CA ARG A 326 -26.34 -8.15 10.34
C ARG A 326 -26.64 -7.28 9.14
N CYS A 327 -25.91 -7.48 8.04
CA CYS A 327 -26.15 -6.73 6.81
C CYS A 327 -27.61 -6.90 6.37
N TRP A 328 -28.35 -5.80 6.20
CA TRP A 328 -29.75 -5.88 5.78
C TRP A 328 -29.96 -6.33 4.33
N HIS A 329 -28.89 -6.37 3.53
CA HIS A 329 -28.97 -6.80 2.13
C HIS A 329 -28.55 -8.26 1.94
N CYS A 330 -27.37 -8.66 2.44
CA CYS A 330 -26.83 -10.01 2.25
C CYS A 330 -26.78 -10.87 3.52
N ASN A 331 -27.33 -10.38 4.65
CA ASN A 331 -27.32 -11.05 5.96
C ASN A 331 -25.93 -11.41 6.52
N ALA A 332 -24.87 -10.81 5.98
CA ALA A 332 -23.50 -10.95 6.47
C ALA A 332 -23.36 -10.51 7.94
N ASP A 333 -22.46 -11.18 8.67
CA ASP A 333 -22.15 -10.88 10.05
C ASP A 333 -21.46 -9.50 10.21
N LYS A 334 -21.50 -8.90 11.42
CA LYS A 334 -20.78 -7.63 11.72
C LYS A 334 -19.29 -7.70 11.40
N ARG A 335 -18.68 -8.90 11.38
CA ARG A 335 -17.30 -9.14 10.92
C ARG A 335 -17.07 -8.70 9.48
N ALA A 336 -18.10 -8.59 8.64
CA ALA A 336 -17.99 -8.10 7.27
C ALA A 336 -18.04 -6.57 7.15
N PHE A 337 -18.36 -5.83 8.22
CA PHE A 337 -18.45 -4.37 8.15
C PHE A 337 -17.07 -3.71 8.14
N ARG A 338 -16.89 -2.71 7.28
CA ARG A 338 -15.63 -1.98 7.07
C ARG A 338 -15.89 -0.48 6.97
N ALA A 339 -14.94 0.32 7.45
CA ALA A 339 -14.92 1.75 7.18
C ALA A 339 -14.51 2.02 5.71
N PHE A 340 -14.80 3.22 5.20
CA PHE A 340 -14.29 3.70 3.92
C PHE A 340 -12.84 4.20 4.02
N VAL A 341 -11.96 3.35 4.54
CA VAL A 341 -10.56 3.69 4.81
C VAL A 341 -9.65 2.63 4.20
N PRO A 342 -8.59 3.02 3.45
CA PRO A 342 -7.55 2.09 3.03
C PRO A 342 -6.75 1.61 4.26
N SER A 343 -6.13 0.44 4.17
CA SER A 343 -5.27 -0.04 5.26
C SER A 343 -4.12 0.95 5.52
N SER A 344 -3.72 1.07 6.78
CA SER A 344 -2.63 1.97 7.18
C SER A 344 -1.31 1.60 6.49
N SER A 345 -1.07 0.30 6.29
CA SER A 345 0.10 -0.21 5.56
C SER A 345 0.11 0.23 4.10
N LEU A 346 -1.05 0.22 3.43
CA LEU A 346 -1.17 0.67 2.03
C LEU A 346 -0.79 2.16 1.91
N VAL A 347 -1.31 3.00 2.80
CA VAL A 347 -0.99 4.44 2.79
C VAL A 347 0.51 4.69 2.95
N ARG A 348 1.12 4.05 3.94
CA ARG A 348 2.56 4.16 4.21
C ARG A 348 3.38 3.72 3.01
N ASN A 349 3.03 2.60 2.41
CA ASN A 349 3.76 2.08 1.27
C ASN A 349 3.62 2.98 0.04
N ILE A 350 2.41 3.46 -0.28
CA ILE A 350 2.19 4.41 -1.39
C ILE A 350 3.03 5.67 -1.15
N ALA A 351 2.98 6.24 0.05
CA ALA A 351 3.77 7.43 0.37
C ALA A 351 5.27 7.19 0.21
N ALA A 352 5.78 6.04 0.68
CA ALA A 352 7.20 5.69 0.54
C ALA A 352 7.61 5.51 -0.94
N GLU A 353 6.81 4.80 -1.73
CA GLU A 353 7.08 4.55 -3.14
C GLU A 353 7.00 5.84 -3.98
N THR A 354 5.95 6.64 -3.78
CA THR A 354 5.81 7.94 -4.44
C THR A 354 6.96 8.88 -4.05
N ALA A 355 7.32 8.95 -2.77
CA ALA A 355 8.47 9.73 -2.35
C ALA A 355 9.76 9.24 -3.02
N LEU A 356 10.00 7.92 -3.06
CA LEU A 356 11.18 7.36 -3.70
C LEU A 356 11.22 7.70 -5.20
N ALA A 357 10.10 7.62 -5.92
CA ALA A 357 10.06 7.91 -7.35
C ALA A 357 10.37 9.38 -7.68
N GLU A 358 9.88 10.30 -6.83
CA GLU A 358 10.03 11.76 -7.00
C GLU A 358 11.37 12.29 -6.48
N LEU A 359 12.13 11.51 -5.72
CA LEU A 359 13.49 11.91 -5.32
C LEU A 359 14.38 12.07 -6.57
N PRO A 360 15.34 13.01 -6.56
CA PRO A 360 16.30 13.11 -7.65
C PRO A 360 17.16 11.84 -7.70
N PRO A 361 17.48 11.33 -8.91
CA PRO A 361 18.43 10.23 -9.06
C PRO A 361 19.82 10.63 -8.55
N LYS A 362 20.68 9.65 -8.36
CA LYS A 362 22.10 9.90 -8.09
C LYS A 362 22.69 10.72 -9.26
N ALA A 363 23.51 11.72 -8.95
CA ALA A 363 24.04 12.65 -9.96
C ALA A 363 25.16 12.06 -10.83
N ASP A 364 25.67 10.88 -10.47
CA ASP A 364 26.80 10.22 -11.13
C ASP A 364 26.36 9.42 -12.36
N ALA A 365 27.28 9.17 -13.28
CA ALA A 365 27.02 8.40 -14.50
C ALA A 365 26.60 6.94 -14.23
N ASP A 366 26.93 6.40 -13.06
CA ASP A 366 26.53 5.04 -12.66
C ASP A 366 25.04 4.91 -12.33
N ALA A 367 24.34 6.04 -12.12
CA ALA A 367 22.91 6.05 -11.81
C ALA A 367 22.07 5.29 -12.85
N ALA A 368 22.51 5.21 -14.11
CA ALA A 368 21.78 4.51 -15.16
C ALA A 368 21.64 2.99 -14.93
N TRP A 369 22.55 2.38 -14.17
CA TRP A 369 22.59 0.93 -13.90
C TRP A 369 22.52 0.60 -12.40
N LEU A 370 21.93 1.51 -11.63
CA LEU A 370 21.58 1.29 -10.23
C LEU A 370 20.06 1.14 -10.09
N PRO A 371 19.56 0.28 -9.18
CA PRO A 371 18.14 0.20 -8.85
C PRO A 371 17.57 1.58 -8.51
N ALA A 372 16.37 1.90 -9.01
CA ALA A 372 15.73 3.20 -8.87
C ALA A 372 16.65 4.38 -9.23
N ARG A 373 17.66 4.17 -10.07
CA ARG A 373 18.72 5.13 -10.43
C ARG A 373 19.53 5.67 -9.25
N GLY A 374 19.76 4.83 -8.24
CA GLY A 374 20.56 5.19 -7.06
C GLY A 374 19.85 6.12 -6.09
N ARG A 375 18.52 6.26 -6.20
CA ARG A 375 17.70 6.99 -5.23
C ARG A 375 17.73 6.28 -3.88
N ARG A 376 17.72 7.06 -2.81
CA ARG A 376 17.87 6.56 -1.44
C ARG A 376 16.73 7.09 -0.57
N LEU A 377 15.95 6.17 -0.03
CA LEU A 377 14.91 6.45 0.96
C LEU A 377 15.10 5.52 2.15
N LEU A 378 15.11 6.09 3.35
CA LEU A 378 15.05 5.31 4.58
C LEU A 378 13.61 5.38 5.10
N ALA A 379 12.92 4.23 5.11
CA ALA A 379 11.60 4.09 5.67
C ALA A 379 11.67 3.24 6.96
N PHE A 380 11.00 3.70 8.01
CA PHE A 380 10.91 2.98 9.28
C PHE A 380 9.48 3.03 9.81
N SER A 381 9.18 2.14 10.74
CA SER A 381 7.92 2.09 11.48
C SER A 381 8.25 2.03 12.97
N ASP A 382 7.52 2.79 13.78
CA ASP A 382 7.61 2.77 15.24
C ASP A 382 7.05 1.47 15.84
N SER A 383 6.04 0.87 15.20
CA SER A 383 5.52 -0.45 15.54
C SER A 383 6.47 -1.58 15.10
N ARG A 384 6.82 -2.46 16.05
CA ARG A 384 7.66 -3.65 15.80
C ARG A 384 7.05 -4.59 14.75
N SER A 385 5.74 -4.84 14.82
CA SER A 385 5.04 -5.71 13.88
C SER A 385 4.97 -5.08 12.48
N SER A 386 4.71 -3.77 12.42
CA SER A 386 4.65 -3.01 11.18
C SER A 386 6.03 -2.84 10.54
N ALA A 387 7.11 -2.76 11.32
CA ALA A 387 8.49 -2.71 10.86
C ALA A 387 8.92 -4.05 10.26
N ALA A 388 8.61 -5.17 10.92
CA ALA A 388 8.93 -6.51 10.40
C ALA A 388 8.24 -6.81 9.05
N LYS A 389 7.02 -6.27 8.85
CA LYS A 389 6.25 -6.43 7.60
C LYS A 389 6.60 -5.39 6.53
N LEU A 390 7.32 -4.31 6.86
CA LEU A 390 7.52 -3.17 5.97
C LEU A 390 8.26 -3.55 4.68
N GLY A 391 9.41 -4.23 4.78
CA GLY A 391 10.22 -4.65 3.63
C GLY A 391 9.43 -5.51 2.63
N PRO A 392 8.86 -6.64 3.06
CA PRO A 392 8.00 -7.47 2.20
C PRO A 392 6.80 -6.72 1.62
N SER A 393 6.15 -5.86 2.41
CA SER A 393 5.01 -5.04 1.97
C SER A 393 5.40 -4.04 0.88
N LEU A 394 6.55 -3.38 1.01
CA LEU A 394 7.07 -2.45 -0.01
C LEU A 394 7.46 -3.19 -1.28
N ALA A 395 8.18 -4.31 -1.16
CA ALA A 395 8.59 -5.13 -2.30
C ALA A 395 7.37 -5.65 -3.09
N SER A 396 6.35 -6.16 -2.38
CA SER A 396 5.12 -6.63 -3.00
C SER A 396 4.38 -5.49 -3.71
N GLN A 397 4.30 -4.31 -3.12
CA GLN A 397 3.64 -3.17 -3.75
C GLN A 397 4.40 -2.66 -4.96
N HIS A 398 5.71 -2.47 -4.85
CA HIS A 398 6.58 -2.04 -5.95
C HIS A 398 6.44 -2.97 -7.16
N ASN A 399 6.54 -4.28 -6.95
CA ASN A 399 6.35 -5.26 -8.02
C ASN A 399 4.95 -5.19 -8.63
N LEU A 400 3.91 -5.03 -7.81
CA LEU A 400 2.54 -4.87 -8.29
C LEU A 400 2.41 -3.64 -9.20
N GLN A 401 2.94 -2.50 -8.78
CA GLN A 401 2.85 -1.25 -9.54
C GLN A 401 3.69 -1.28 -10.82
N ILE A 402 4.91 -1.82 -10.78
CA ILE A 402 5.76 -1.94 -11.97
C ILE A 402 5.11 -2.85 -13.01
N ILE A 403 4.57 -4.00 -12.62
CA ILE A 403 3.90 -4.91 -13.56
C ILE A 403 2.69 -4.23 -14.20
N ARG A 404 1.89 -3.51 -13.40
CA ARG A 404 0.76 -2.73 -13.93
C ARG A 404 1.20 -1.61 -14.87
N ALA A 405 2.27 -0.89 -14.53
CA ALA A 405 2.85 0.15 -15.38
C ALA A 405 3.40 -0.44 -16.69
N LEU A 406 4.04 -1.61 -16.64
CA LEU A 406 4.49 -2.36 -17.80
C LEU A 406 3.30 -2.70 -18.71
N ILE A 407 2.22 -3.27 -18.17
CA ILE A 407 1.02 -3.64 -18.92
C ILE A 407 0.41 -2.42 -19.61
N VAL A 408 0.18 -1.33 -18.86
CA VAL A 408 -0.43 -0.11 -19.43
C VAL A 408 0.46 0.48 -20.53
N LYS A 409 1.77 0.56 -20.33
CA LYS A 409 2.69 1.10 -21.35
C LYS A 409 2.85 0.18 -22.56
N GLY A 410 2.87 -1.14 -22.36
CA GLY A 410 3.02 -2.14 -23.43
C GLY A 410 1.76 -2.37 -24.25
N SER A 411 0.58 -2.06 -23.70
CA SER A 411 -0.73 -2.27 -24.35
C SER A 411 -0.86 -1.64 -25.74
N LEU A 412 -0.18 -0.51 -25.97
CA LEU A 412 -0.23 0.22 -27.23
C LEU A 412 0.46 -0.52 -28.39
N ASP A 413 1.36 -1.44 -28.08
CA ASP A 413 2.24 -2.07 -29.07
C ASP A 413 1.77 -3.48 -29.48
N VAL A 414 0.80 -4.08 -28.80
CA VAL A 414 0.38 -5.48 -29.03
C VAL A 414 -0.62 -5.63 -30.18
N ALA A 415 -1.64 -4.76 -30.24
CA ALA A 415 -2.73 -4.88 -31.22
C ALA A 415 -2.69 -3.72 -32.22
N SER A 416 -1.93 -3.88 -33.31
CA SER A 416 -1.89 -2.89 -34.39
C SER A 416 -3.12 -3.01 -35.28
N GLN A 417 -3.91 -1.95 -35.39
CA GLN A 417 -5.05 -1.89 -36.31
C GLN A 417 -4.65 -2.20 -37.76
N LYS A 418 -3.44 -1.78 -38.18
CA LYS A 418 -2.90 -2.08 -39.51
C LYS A 418 -2.68 -3.58 -39.74
N LEU A 419 -2.26 -4.31 -38.69
CA LEU A 419 -2.08 -5.75 -38.76
C LEU A 419 -3.43 -6.45 -38.86
N VAL A 420 -4.43 -6.02 -38.10
CA VAL A 420 -5.81 -6.54 -38.17
C VAL A 420 -6.38 -6.34 -39.58
N GLU A 421 -6.23 -5.14 -40.16
CA GLU A 421 -6.69 -4.83 -41.53
C GLU A 421 -5.97 -5.69 -42.58
N ARG A 422 -4.67 -5.92 -42.41
CA ARG A 422 -3.89 -6.81 -43.29
C ARG A 422 -4.36 -8.26 -43.22
N LEU A 423 -4.52 -8.81 -42.01
CA LEU A 423 -4.99 -10.17 -41.80
C LEU A 423 -6.41 -10.37 -42.37
N ARG A 424 -7.30 -9.39 -42.18
CA ARG A 424 -8.64 -9.39 -42.80
C ARG A 424 -8.56 -9.48 -44.32
N LYS A 425 -7.70 -8.66 -44.94
CA LYS A 425 -7.54 -8.67 -46.39
C LYS A 425 -7.02 -10.03 -46.87
N GLU A 426 -5.99 -10.56 -46.20
CA GLU A 426 -5.39 -11.85 -46.55
C GLU A 426 -6.39 -13.01 -46.37
N ALA A 427 -7.28 -12.97 -45.37
CA ALA A 427 -8.33 -13.96 -45.20
C ALA A 427 -9.32 -13.96 -46.37
N VAL A 428 -9.75 -12.77 -46.82
CA VAL A 428 -10.63 -12.61 -47.99
C VAL A 428 -9.94 -13.08 -49.28
N ASP A 429 -8.66 -12.76 -49.45
CA ASP A 429 -7.89 -13.17 -50.64
C ASP A 429 -7.76 -14.71 -50.71
N LEU A 430 -7.46 -15.37 -49.58
CA LEU A 430 -7.38 -16.83 -49.48
C LEU A 430 -8.74 -17.52 -49.71
N GLU A 431 -9.84 -16.92 -49.22
CA GLU A 431 -11.19 -17.43 -49.48
C GLU A 431 -11.56 -17.37 -50.97
N ASN A 432 -11.21 -16.27 -51.65
CA ASN A 432 -11.42 -16.13 -53.09
C ASN A 432 -10.59 -17.15 -53.88
N GLU A 433 -9.36 -17.43 -53.47
CA GLU A 433 -8.49 -18.44 -54.08
C GLU A 433 -9.06 -19.86 -53.87
N LEU A 434 -9.59 -20.17 -52.69
CA LEU A 434 -10.23 -21.46 -52.40
C LEU A 434 -11.46 -21.72 -53.28
N GLN A 435 -12.19 -20.66 -53.66
CA GLN A 435 -13.37 -20.78 -54.55
C GLN A 435 -12.99 -21.13 -55.99
N SER A 436 -11.85 -20.63 -56.49
CA SER A 436 -11.39 -20.85 -57.86
C SER A 436 -10.48 -22.08 -58.02
N GLU A 437 -9.90 -22.59 -56.93
CA GLU A 437 -9.00 -23.75 -56.95
C GLU A 437 -9.76 -25.08 -57.10
N THR A 438 -9.24 -25.99 -57.93
CA THR A 438 -9.83 -27.30 -58.22
C THR A 438 -9.01 -28.47 -57.68
N ASP A 439 -7.71 -28.28 -57.41
CA ASP A 439 -6.85 -29.32 -56.87
C ASP A 439 -7.15 -29.64 -55.39
N ALA A 440 -7.35 -30.92 -55.08
CA ALA A 440 -7.77 -31.35 -53.75
C ALA A 440 -6.72 -31.08 -52.67
N THR A 441 -5.43 -31.22 -52.99
CA THR A 441 -4.33 -30.97 -52.05
C THR A 441 -4.16 -29.48 -51.76
N THR A 442 -4.21 -28.63 -52.78
CA THR A 442 -4.14 -27.17 -52.63
C THR A 442 -5.35 -26.62 -51.87
N ARG A 443 -6.56 -27.13 -52.15
CA ARG A 443 -7.77 -26.74 -51.39
C ARG A 443 -7.66 -27.06 -49.91
N GLU A 444 -7.10 -28.22 -49.54
CA GLU A 444 -6.91 -28.58 -48.14
C GLU A 444 -5.86 -27.70 -47.45
N TRP A 445 -4.76 -27.39 -48.14
CA TRP A 445 -3.77 -26.43 -47.66
C TRP A 445 -4.35 -25.03 -47.46
N LEU A 446 -5.13 -24.52 -48.43
CA LEU A 446 -5.81 -23.22 -48.34
C LEU A 446 -6.77 -23.15 -47.16
N LYS A 447 -7.58 -24.20 -46.92
CA LYS A 447 -8.44 -24.29 -45.73
C LYS A 447 -7.64 -24.19 -44.43
N GLN A 448 -6.47 -24.81 -44.36
CA GLN A 448 -5.60 -24.73 -43.19
C GLN A 448 -5.05 -23.30 -43.01
N GLN A 449 -4.67 -22.62 -44.09
CA GLN A 449 -4.22 -21.22 -44.02
C GLN A 449 -5.34 -20.27 -43.61
N ILE A 450 -6.55 -20.41 -44.17
CA ILE A 450 -7.72 -19.60 -43.76
C ILE A 450 -7.99 -19.80 -42.28
N LYS A 451 -8.05 -21.05 -41.81
CA LYS A 451 -8.28 -21.35 -40.39
C LYS A 451 -7.20 -20.74 -39.48
N LYS A 452 -5.95 -20.72 -39.93
CA LYS A 452 -4.84 -20.08 -39.20
C LYS A 452 -5.01 -18.55 -39.17
N ASN A 453 -5.31 -17.93 -40.31
CA ASN A 453 -5.48 -16.50 -40.43
C ASN A 453 -6.71 -16.00 -39.66
N GLU A 454 -7.84 -16.71 -39.72
CA GLU A 454 -9.03 -16.42 -38.90
C GLU A 454 -8.72 -16.48 -37.39
N LYS A 455 -7.90 -17.45 -36.97
CA LYS A 455 -7.49 -17.58 -35.56
C LYS A 455 -6.64 -16.38 -35.14
N GLU A 456 -5.63 -16.01 -35.94
CA GLU A 456 -4.78 -14.85 -35.68
C GLU A 456 -5.60 -13.55 -35.70
N LEU A 457 -6.49 -13.40 -36.67
CA LEU A 457 -7.39 -12.25 -36.77
C LEU A 457 -8.28 -12.11 -35.54
N ASN A 458 -8.88 -13.21 -35.07
CA ASN A 458 -9.74 -13.18 -33.87
C ASN A 458 -8.92 -12.80 -32.63
N GLN A 459 -7.69 -13.32 -32.51
CA GLN A 459 -6.76 -12.99 -31.44
C GLN A 459 -6.38 -11.50 -31.43
N TYR A 460 -5.99 -10.93 -32.57
CA TYR A 460 -5.61 -9.50 -32.62
C TYR A 460 -6.80 -8.55 -32.54
N THR A 461 -7.99 -8.97 -32.97
CA THR A 461 -9.21 -8.17 -32.81
C THR A 461 -9.60 -8.05 -31.33
N THR A 462 -9.26 -9.05 -30.50
CA THR A 462 -9.54 -9.08 -29.05
C THR A 462 -8.39 -8.54 -28.19
N GLY A 463 -7.27 -8.09 -28.79
CA GLY A 463 -6.16 -7.44 -28.07
C GLY A 463 -4.85 -8.23 -28.00
N GLY A 464 -4.77 -9.40 -28.66
CA GLY A 464 -3.56 -10.22 -28.72
C GLY A 464 -3.51 -11.34 -27.67
N SER A 465 -2.54 -12.24 -27.81
CA SER A 465 -2.34 -13.34 -26.86
C SER A 465 -1.47 -12.94 -25.68
N VAL A 466 -1.65 -13.63 -24.56
CA VAL A 466 -0.83 -13.45 -23.35
C VAL A 466 0.68 -13.60 -23.63
N ALA A 467 1.07 -14.51 -24.53
CA ALA A 467 2.46 -14.69 -24.94
C ALA A 467 3.03 -13.46 -25.66
N GLU A 468 2.26 -12.84 -26.56
CA GLU A 468 2.67 -11.63 -27.29
C GLU A 468 2.75 -10.42 -26.37
N TRP A 469 1.81 -10.30 -25.43
CA TRP A 469 1.91 -9.33 -24.36
C TRP A 469 3.22 -9.50 -23.60
N LEU A 470 3.53 -10.71 -23.12
CA LEU A 470 4.78 -10.97 -22.40
C LEU A 470 6.02 -10.58 -23.21
N GLU A 471 6.09 -10.93 -24.49
CA GLU A 471 7.22 -10.57 -25.37
C GLU A 471 7.33 -9.06 -25.61
N THR A 472 6.19 -8.34 -25.62
CA THR A 472 6.16 -6.88 -25.69
C THR A 472 6.67 -6.27 -24.39
N LEU A 473 6.20 -6.76 -23.24
CA LEU A 473 6.60 -6.28 -21.92
C LEU A 473 8.10 -6.47 -21.67
N LYS A 474 8.68 -7.59 -22.13
CA LYS A 474 10.11 -7.89 -22.05
C LYS A 474 11.01 -6.81 -22.69
N ARG A 475 10.50 -6.04 -23.65
CA ARG A 475 11.26 -4.97 -24.34
C ARG A 475 11.30 -3.65 -23.58
N SER A 476 10.52 -3.53 -22.51
CA SER A 476 10.44 -2.28 -21.76
C SER A 476 11.69 -2.02 -20.94
N SER A 477 12.12 -0.75 -20.91
CA SER A 477 13.22 -0.28 -20.06
C SER A 477 12.90 -0.33 -18.56
N LEU A 478 11.65 -0.64 -18.18
CA LEU A 478 11.24 -0.80 -16.79
C LEU A 478 11.40 -2.23 -16.26
N VAL A 479 11.66 -3.23 -17.13
CA VAL A 479 11.85 -4.63 -16.72
C VAL A 479 12.96 -4.78 -15.66
N PRO A 480 14.13 -4.12 -15.79
CA PRO A 480 15.20 -4.23 -14.79
C PRO A 480 14.82 -3.74 -13.37
N GLU A 481 13.77 -2.93 -13.26
CA GLU A 481 13.31 -2.38 -11.98
C GLU A 481 12.41 -3.36 -11.20
N VAL A 482 11.98 -4.48 -11.80
CA VAL A 482 11.24 -5.53 -11.09
C VAL A 482 12.15 -6.17 -10.03
N PHE A 483 11.66 -6.24 -8.80
CA PHE A 483 12.41 -6.72 -7.66
C PHE A 483 12.22 -8.22 -7.42
N ASP A 484 13.32 -8.94 -7.27
CA ASP A 484 13.34 -10.32 -6.82
C ASP A 484 14.23 -10.44 -5.57
N ALA A 485 13.63 -10.85 -4.45
CA ALA A 485 14.33 -10.85 -3.16
C ALA A 485 15.44 -11.90 -3.08
N GLU A 486 15.22 -13.08 -3.68
CA GLU A 486 16.18 -14.19 -3.65
C GLU A 486 17.41 -13.86 -4.47
N GLU A 487 17.23 -13.37 -5.70
CA GLU A 487 18.33 -12.98 -6.56
C GLU A 487 19.06 -11.76 -6.00
N SER A 488 18.32 -10.76 -5.50
CA SER A 488 18.91 -9.58 -4.85
C SER A 488 19.76 -9.94 -3.64
N GLY A 489 19.41 -10.99 -2.90
CA GLY A 489 20.18 -11.49 -1.76
C GLY A 489 21.56 -12.05 -2.14
N LYS A 490 21.80 -12.36 -3.41
CA LYS A 490 23.08 -12.86 -3.93
C LYS A 490 24.04 -11.74 -4.34
N HIS A 491 23.54 -10.50 -4.44
CA HIS A 491 24.34 -9.36 -4.86
C HIS A 491 25.35 -8.94 -3.79
N LYS A 492 26.56 -8.57 -4.23
CA LYS A 492 27.61 -8.02 -3.36
C LYS A 492 27.99 -6.63 -3.81
N CYS A 493 28.01 -5.69 -2.86
CA CYS A 493 28.31 -4.28 -3.12
C CYS A 493 29.64 -4.08 -3.88
N ALA A 494 30.70 -4.78 -3.49
CA ALA A 494 32.03 -4.66 -4.11
C ALA A 494 32.11 -5.19 -5.55
N GLU A 495 31.16 -6.03 -5.97
CA GLU A 495 31.13 -6.69 -7.27
C GLU A 495 30.09 -6.05 -8.21
N TRP A 496 29.30 -5.09 -7.73
CA TRP A 496 28.22 -4.48 -8.49
C TRP A 496 28.75 -3.58 -9.61
N SER A 497 28.34 -3.87 -10.85
CA SER A 497 28.78 -3.17 -12.05
C SER A 497 27.68 -3.15 -13.09
N GLN A 498 27.85 -2.36 -14.15
CA GLN A 498 26.93 -2.36 -15.30
C GLN A 498 26.70 -3.78 -15.85
N ARG A 499 27.76 -4.61 -15.92
CA ARG A 499 27.66 -5.99 -16.41
C ARG A 499 26.77 -6.85 -15.52
N GLU A 500 26.89 -6.73 -14.20
CA GLU A 500 26.03 -7.46 -13.27
C GLU A 500 24.58 -6.94 -13.32
N TRP A 501 24.38 -5.63 -13.51
CA TRP A 501 23.05 -5.06 -13.76
C TRP A 501 22.38 -5.62 -15.02
N GLU A 502 23.10 -5.68 -16.15
CA GLU A 502 22.59 -6.22 -17.42
C GLU A 502 22.29 -7.73 -17.30
N LYS A 503 23.15 -8.48 -16.61
CA LYS A 503 22.93 -9.90 -16.31
C LYS A 503 21.70 -10.11 -15.42
N HIS A 504 21.54 -9.30 -14.37
CA HIS A 504 20.36 -9.31 -13.52
C HIS A 504 19.10 -8.95 -14.31
N ALA A 505 19.14 -7.92 -15.14
CA ALA A 505 18.05 -7.53 -16.03
C ALA A 505 17.63 -8.70 -16.94
N GLY A 506 18.57 -9.42 -17.55
CA GLY A 506 18.28 -10.61 -18.36
C GLY A 506 17.65 -11.75 -17.55
N PHE A 507 18.09 -11.97 -16.31
CA PHE A 507 17.45 -12.93 -15.41
C PHE A 507 16.01 -12.52 -15.09
N ILE A 508 15.79 -11.25 -14.73
CA ILE A 508 14.45 -10.74 -14.44
C ILE A 508 13.54 -10.89 -15.67
N GLN A 509 14.02 -10.49 -16.84
CA GLN A 509 13.28 -10.56 -18.12
C GLN A 509 12.81 -11.98 -18.44
N GLU A 510 13.68 -12.99 -18.28
CA GLU A 510 13.39 -14.36 -18.69
C GLU A 510 12.81 -15.25 -17.59
N LYS A 511 13.11 -14.96 -16.32
CA LYS A 511 12.83 -15.88 -15.21
C LYS A 511 11.87 -15.32 -14.18
N VAL A 512 11.68 -14.01 -14.06
CA VAL A 512 10.85 -13.38 -13.02
C VAL A 512 9.62 -12.69 -13.61
N LEU A 513 9.81 -11.91 -14.67
CA LEU A 513 8.73 -11.18 -15.34
C LEU A 513 7.56 -12.09 -15.77
N PRO A 514 7.77 -13.27 -16.41
CA PRO A 514 6.67 -14.15 -16.79
C PRO A 514 5.78 -14.53 -15.60
N ILE A 515 6.42 -14.91 -14.49
CA ILE A 515 5.78 -15.35 -13.25
C ILE A 515 4.94 -14.21 -12.65
N ARG A 516 5.50 -13.00 -12.59
CA ARG A 516 4.83 -11.83 -12.02
C ARG A 516 3.68 -11.33 -12.90
N PHE A 517 3.88 -11.27 -14.22
CA PHE A 517 2.86 -10.84 -15.18
C PHE A 517 1.63 -11.77 -15.16
N MET A 518 1.86 -13.07 -15.33
CA MET A 518 0.78 -14.06 -15.28
C MET A 518 0.13 -14.15 -13.91
N GLY A 519 0.90 -13.90 -12.84
CA GLY A 519 0.38 -13.80 -11.50
C GLY A 519 -0.67 -12.70 -11.30
N GLU A 520 -0.64 -11.63 -12.10
CA GLU A 520 -1.71 -10.62 -12.11
C GLU A 520 -2.92 -11.07 -12.94
N LEU A 521 -2.70 -11.81 -14.03
CA LEU A 521 -3.76 -12.35 -14.89
C LEU A 521 -4.47 -13.58 -14.29
N ALA A 522 -3.83 -14.32 -13.39
CA ALA A 522 -4.43 -15.48 -12.75
C ALA A 522 -5.45 -15.10 -11.66
N LEU A 523 -5.38 -13.86 -11.15
CA LEU A 523 -6.34 -13.35 -10.16
C LEU A 523 -7.69 -13.06 -10.83
N ARG A 524 -8.78 -13.57 -10.26
CA ARG A 524 -10.13 -13.23 -10.75
C ARG A 524 -10.49 -11.79 -10.36
N PRO A 525 -11.28 -11.09 -11.19
CA PRO A 525 -12.11 -9.99 -10.73
C PRO A 525 -13.20 -10.48 -9.76
N ARG A 526 -12.90 -10.53 -8.46
CA ARG A 526 -13.93 -10.66 -7.41
C ARG A 526 -13.97 -9.36 -6.64
N TRP A 527 -15.09 -8.66 -6.60
CA TRP A 527 -15.25 -7.62 -5.59
C TRP A 527 -15.18 -8.27 -4.18
N PRO A 528 -14.44 -7.71 -3.21
CA PRO A 528 -13.71 -6.43 -3.23
C PRO A 528 -12.21 -6.52 -3.58
N GLN A 529 -11.72 -7.64 -4.09
CA GLN A 529 -10.33 -7.83 -4.51
C GLN A 529 -9.98 -6.96 -5.73
N THR A 530 -8.84 -6.29 -5.66
CA THR A 530 -8.32 -5.44 -6.74
C THR A 530 -7.48 -6.26 -7.73
N ALA A 531 -8.09 -6.68 -8.83
CA ALA A 531 -7.45 -7.30 -10.00
C ALA A 531 -7.35 -6.33 -11.19
N LEU A 532 -6.61 -6.70 -12.23
CA LEU A 532 -6.47 -5.89 -13.46
C LEU A 532 -7.83 -5.59 -14.11
N GLU A 533 -8.71 -6.59 -14.18
CA GLU A 533 -10.04 -6.43 -14.77
C GLU A 533 -10.96 -5.54 -13.92
N THR A 534 -10.90 -5.63 -12.59
CA THR A 534 -11.69 -4.73 -11.72
C THR A 534 -11.22 -3.27 -11.77
N LEU A 535 -9.96 -3.05 -12.14
CA LEU A 535 -9.41 -1.72 -12.36
C LEU A 535 -9.70 -1.18 -13.76
N GLY A 536 -10.29 -2.01 -14.65
CA GLY A 536 -10.52 -1.67 -16.05
C GLY A 536 -9.23 -1.53 -16.87
N LEU A 537 -8.14 -2.19 -16.45
CA LEU A 537 -6.85 -2.11 -17.15
C LEU A 537 -6.71 -3.17 -18.25
N VAL A 538 -7.25 -4.36 -18.02
CA VAL A 538 -7.18 -5.52 -18.94
C VAL A 538 -8.51 -6.25 -18.90
N GLU A 539 -8.86 -6.92 -19.98
CA GLU A 539 -9.94 -7.93 -20.01
C GLU A 539 -9.34 -9.26 -20.48
N VAL A 540 -9.65 -10.35 -19.78
CA VAL A 540 -9.28 -11.70 -20.22
C VAL A 540 -10.45 -12.30 -20.98
N VAL A 541 -10.24 -12.50 -22.29
CA VAL A 541 -11.25 -13.04 -23.20
C VAL A 541 -10.92 -14.48 -23.55
N TYR A 542 -11.94 -15.30 -23.82
CA TYR A 542 -11.80 -16.68 -24.30
C TYR A 542 -12.29 -16.74 -25.76
N PRO A 543 -11.41 -16.55 -26.75
CA PRO A 543 -11.84 -16.42 -28.15
C PRO A 543 -12.56 -17.67 -28.66
N GLY A 544 -13.72 -17.49 -29.28
CA GLY A 544 -14.49 -18.57 -29.91
C GLY A 544 -15.61 -19.15 -29.04
N LEU A 545 -15.80 -18.66 -27.80
CA LEU A 545 -16.98 -19.00 -27.01
C LEU A 545 -18.29 -18.56 -27.69
N GLU A 546 -18.25 -17.50 -28.51
CA GLU A 546 -19.39 -16.99 -29.25
C GLU A 546 -19.87 -17.98 -30.34
N LYS A 547 -19.01 -18.91 -30.76
CA LYS A 547 -19.33 -19.96 -31.73
C LYS A 547 -19.94 -21.20 -31.07
N LEU A 548 -19.92 -21.29 -29.73
CA LEU A 548 -20.49 -22.42 -29.02
C LEU A 548 -22.02 -22.31 -28.97
N LEU A 549 -22.69 -23.39 -29.36
CA LEU A 549 -24.14 -23.48 -29.25
C LEU A 549 -24.56 -23.96 -27.86
N CYS A 550 -25.61 -23.37 -27.32
CA CYS A 550 -26.23 -23.85 -26.09
C CYS A 550 -26.84 -25.25 -26.34
N PRO A 551 -26.51 -26.28 -25.55
CA PRO A 551 -27.06 -27.62 -25.77
C PRO A 551 -28.58 -27.65 -25.62
N ASP A 552 -29.29 -28.14 -26.64
CA ASP A 552 -30.77 -28.21 -26.62
C ASP A 552 -31.30 -29.08 -25.47
N ALA A 553 -30.54 -30.12 -25.09
CA ALA A 553 -30.87 -30.96 -23.95
C ALA A 553 -30.95 -30.15 -22.64
N LEU A 554 -30.02 -29.19 -22.43
CA LEU A 554 -30.02 -28.34 -21.23
C LEU A 554 -31.22 -27.38 -21.24
N VAL A 555 -31.53 -26.81 -22.40
CA VAL A 555 -32.63 -25.86 -22.57
C VAL A 555 -33.98 -26.54 -22.37
N GLY A 556 -34.11 -27.81 -22.77
CA GLY A 556 -35.31 -28.62 -22.55
C GLY A 556 -35.68 -28.85 -21.08
N PHE A 557 -34.74 -28.69 -20.13
CA PHE A 557 -35.01 -28.79 -18.69
C PHE A 557 -35.42 -27.46 -18.04
N LEU A 558 -35.33 -26.34 -18.76
CA LEU A 558 -35.57 -25.00 -18.23
C LEU A 558 -36.95 -24.47 -18.63
N PRO A 559 -37.62 -23.66 -17.79
CA PRO A 559 -38.79 -22.91 -18.21
C PRO A 559 -38.49 -22.06 -19.46
N PRO A 560 -39.44 -21.87 -20.39
CA PRO A 560 -39.18 -21.23 -21.70
C PRO A 560 -38.43 -19.89 -21.61
N MET A 561 -38.87 -19.00 -20.70
CA MET A 561 -38.24 -17.69 -20.48
C MET A 561 -36.76 -17.81 -20.04
N LEU A 562 -36.45 -18.79 -19.17
CA LEU A 562 -35.08 -19.04 -18.72
C LEU A 562 -34.23 -19.72 -19.79
N GLY A 563 -34.85 -20.61 -20.58
CA GLY A 563 -34.21 -21.25 -21.73
C GLY A 563 -33.77 -20.25 -22.79
N ASP A 564 -34.65 -19.31 -23.16
CA ASP A 564 -34.34 -18.24 -24.11
C ASP A 564 -33.28 -17.28 -23.56
N PHE A 565 -33.39 -16.92 -22.27
CA PHE A 565 -32.38 -16.10 -21.60
C PHE A 565 -31.00 -16.78 -21.60
N LEU A 566 -30.93 -18.08 -21.26
CA LEU A 566 -29.67 -18.83 -21.23
C LEU A 566 -29.09 -18.99 -22.63
N LYS A 567 -29.92 -19.25 -23.65
CA LYS A 567 -29.49 -19.31 -25.06
C LYS A 567 -28.85 -17.99 -25.50
N ALA A 568 -29.49 -16.86 -25.19
CA ALA A 568 -28.98 -15.54 -25.53
C ALA A 568 -27.66 -15.18 -24.81
N ASN A 569 -27.42 -15.76 -23.62
CA ASN A 569 -26.27 -15.45 -22.77
C ASN A 569 -25.29 -16.64 -22.62
N TRP A 570 -25.35 -17.62 -23.52
CA TRP A 570 -24.61 -18.88 -23.34
C TRP A 570 -23.09 -18.68 -23.27
N ALA A 571 -22.53 -17.87 -24.18
CA ALA A 571 -21.11 -17.57 -24.19
C ALA A 571 -20.66 -16.89 -22.88
N ALA A 572 -21.44 -15.93 -22.37
CA ALA A 572 -21.17 -15.26 -21.09
C ALA A 572 -21.28 -16.22 -19.90
N PHE A 573 -22.24 -17.14 -19.91
CA PHE A 573 -22.37 -18.18 -18.89
C PHE A 573 -21.15 -19.10 -18.89
N VAL A 574 -20.69 -19.58 -20.04
CA VAL A 574 -19.48 -20.42 -20.15
C VAL A 574 -18.24 -19.64 -19.71
N ALA A 575 -18.07 -18.39 -20.11
CA ALA A 575 -16.99 -17.52 -19.67
C ALA A 575 -16.94 -17.40 -18.14
N SER A 576 -18.10 -17.24 -17.49
CA SER A 576 -18.19 -17.17 -16.02
C SER A 576 -17.72 -18.45 -15.31
N ILE A 577 -17.89 -19.62 -15.94
CA ILE A 577 -17.38 -20.90 -15.44
C ILE A 577 -15.86 -20.94 -15.59
N LEU A 578 -15.33 -20.54 -16.75
CA LEU A 578 -13.88 -20.48 -16.99
C LEU A 578 -13.18 -19.52 -16.04
N ASP A 579 -13.76 -18.34 -15.77
CA ASP A 579 -13.23 -17.41 -14.77
C ASP A 579 -13.27 -17.97 -13.35
N SER A 580 -14.28 -18.78 -13.04
CA SER A 580 -14.34 -19.49 -11.76
C SER A 580 -13.21 -20.50 -11.63
N LEU A 581 -12.95 -21.30 -12.68
CA LEU A 581 -11.85 -22.25 -12.74
C LEU A 581 -10.48 -21.56 -12.67
N ARG A 582 -10.29 -20.47 -13.43
CA ARG A 582 -9.09 -19.63 -13.37
C ARG A 582 -8.81 -19.15 -11.95
N THR A 583 -9.86 -18.71 -11.22
CA THR A 583 -9.72 -18.31 -9.80
C THR A 583 -9.16 -19.43 -8.93
N ASP A 584 -9.62 -20.65 -9.16
CA ASP A 584 -9.27 -21.78 -8.31
C ASP A 584 -7.89 -22.35 -8.65
N GLY A 585 -7.21 -21.77 -9.65
CA GLY A 585 -5.86 -22.13 -10.07
C GLY A 585 -5.81 -23.12 -11.22
N ALA A 586 -6.95 -23.37 -11.90
CA ALA A 586 -6.99 -24.19 -13.10
C ALA A 586 -6.56 -23.42 -14.35
N VAL A 587 -5.36 -22.84 -14.25
CA VAL A 587 -4.62 -22.17 -15.30
C VAL A 587 -3.15 -22.53 -15.13
N THR A 588 -2.42 -22.66 -16.23
CA THR A 588 -1.00 -23.05 -16.25
C THR A 588 -0.21 -22.10 -17.13
N PHE A 589 1.08 -21.93 -16.82
CA PHE A 589 2.06 -21.32 -17.73
C PHE A 589 2.35 -22.17 -18.97
N GLY A 590 1.87 -23.41 -19.02
CA GLY A 590 2.31 -24.42 -19.99
C GLY A 590 3.68 -25.02 -19.65
N ASP A 591 4.21 -24.74 -18.45
CA ASP A 591 5.46 -25.25 -17.91
C ASP A 591 5.32 -25.51 -16.40
N ASP A 592 5.31 -26.80 -16.03
CA ASP A 592 5.20 -27.27 -14.65
C ASP A 592 6.25 -26.66 -13.70
N LYS A 593 7.45 -26.35 -14.20
CA LYS A 593 8.51 -25.75 -13.37
C LYS A 593 8.19 -24.30 -13.03
N LEU A 594 7.62 -23.57 -13.98
CA LEU A 594 7.15 -22.19 -13.76
C LEU A 594 5.93 -22.17 -12.85
N ASP A 595 4.98 -23.10 -13.02
CA ASP A 595 3.84 -23.25 -12.12
C ASP A 595 4.30 -23.52 -10.68
N ARG A 596 5.25 -24.44 -10.47
CA ARG A 596 5.81 -24.72 -9.13
C ARG A 596 6.53 -23.51 -8.54
N ARG A 597 7.39 -22.85 -9.32
CA ARG A 597 8.11 -21.67 -8.83
C ARG A 597 7.15 -20.54 -8.45
N TYR A 598 6.08 -20.34 -9.22
CA TYR A 598 5.02 -19.40 -8.85
C TYR A 598 4.36 -19.78 -7.53
N ASN A 599 4.07 -21.06 -7.33
CA ASN A 599 3.43 -21.58 -6.11
C ASN A 599 4.32 -21.46 -4.88
N ASP A 600 5.64 -21.58 -5.04
CA ASP A 600 6.62 -21.35 -3.97
C ASP A 600 6.68 -19.87 -3.57
N ASP A 601 6.57 -18.97 -4.56
CA ASP A 601 6.61 -17.51 -4.39
C ASP A 601 5.31 -16.92 -3.80
N LYS A 602 4.15 -17.51 -4.10
CA LYS A 602 2.83 -17.03 -3.67
C LYS A 602 2.01 -18.14 -3.00
N ALA A 603 1.86 -18.05 -1.68
CA ALA A 603 1.18 -19.07 -0.88
C ALA A 603 -0.36 -19.16 -1.04
N TYR A 604 -1.02 -18.23 -1.72
CA TYR A 604 -2.49 -18.09 -1.64
C TYR A 604 -3.30 -18.72 -2.78
N ILE A 605 -2.74 -18.83 -3.99
CA ILE A 605 -3.43 -19.50 -5.12
C ILE A 605 -2.39 -20.35 -5.85
N ALA A 606 -2.43 -21.66 -5.65
CA ALA A 606 -1.61 -22.57 -6.44
C ALA A 606 -2.15 -22.66 -7.87
N LEU A 607 -1.32 -22.41 -8.88
CA LEU A 607 -1.59 -22.62 -10.30
C LEU A 607 -1.27 -24.06 -10.71
N GLY A 608 -1.66 -24.42 -11.93
CA GLY A 608 -1.46 -25.75 -12.50
C GLY A 608 -2.44 -26.79 -11.97
N LYS A 609 -3.59 -26.37 -11.42
CA LYS A 609 -4.60 -27.33 -10.96
C LYS A 609 -5.38 -27.91 -12.12
N TRP A 610 -5.67 -29.19 -12.03
CA TRP A 610 -6.60 -29.88 -12.90
C TRP A 610 -8.01 -29.74 -12.36
N PHE A 611 -9.01 -29.84 -13.23
CA PHE A 611 -10.40 -29.94 -12.81
C PHE A 611 -11.03 -31.22 -13.33
N SER A 612 -11.95 -31.77 -12.56
CA SER A 612 -12.75 -32.95 -12.91
C SER A 612 -14.24 -32.62 -12.79
N LEU A 613 -15.09 -33.55 -13.24
CA LEU A 613 -16.54 -33.39 -13.11
C LEU A 613 -16.97 -33.46 -11.62
N GLU A 614 -16.52 -34.47 -10.86
CA GLU A 614 -16.97 -34.73 -9.48
C GLU A 614 -15.85 -35.06 -8.47
N ASP A 615 -14.66 -35.42 -8.94
CA ASP A 615 -13.54 -35.88 -8.13
C ASP A 615 -12.70 -34.74 -7.56
N SER A 616 -12.23 -34.93 -6.32
CA SER A 616 -11.41 -33.94 -5.59
C SER A 616 -10.43 -34.62 -4.63
N TYR A 617 -9.88 -35.77 -5.02
CA TYR A 617 -9.02 -36.59 -4.16
C TYR A 617 -7.61 -36.02 -4.00
N ASP A 618 -7.22 -35.07 -4.86
CA ASP A 618 -5.91 -34.42 -4.85
C ASP A 618 -6.06 -32.90 -4.62
N PRO A 619 -5.20 -32.24 -3.83
CA PRO A 619 -5.21 -30.78 -3.66
C PRO A 619 -5.05 -29.97 -4.96
N LEU A 620 -4.44 -30.56 -5.99
CA LEU A 620 -4.31 -30.03 -7.35
C LEU A 620 -5.44 -30.47 -8.28
N LEU A 621 -6.46 -31.18 -7.78
CA LEU A 621 -7.65 -31.59 -8.54
C LEU A 621 -8.92 -30.99 -7.95
N ILE A 622 -9.55 -30.05 -8.66
CA ILE A 622 -10.79 -29.39 -8.25
C ILE A 622 -12.02 -30.03 -8.93
N ALA A 623 -13.11 -30.22 -8.18
CA ALA A 623 -14.36 -30.70 -8.74
C ALA A 623 -15.22 -29.53 -9.26
N LEU A 624 -15.75 -29.66 -10.49
CA LEU A 624 -16.74 -28.72 -11.05
C LEU A 624 -18.06 -28.76 -10.27
N LYS A 625 -18.46 -29.95 -9.83
CA LYS A 625 -19.62 -30.17 -8.96
C LYS A 625 -19.21 -29.95 -7.50
N GLY A 626 -19.87 -29.04 -6.80
CA GLY A 626 -19.64 -28.85 -5.37
C GLY A 626 -20.05 -30.09 -4.59
N LYS A 627 -19.17 -30.59 -3.71
CA LYS A 627 -19.41 -31.78 -2.88
C LYS A 627 -20.38 -31.57 -1.72
N ASP A 628 -20.74 -30.32 -1.37
CA ASP A 628 -21.57 -30.04 -0.20
C ASP A 628 -22.32 -28.70 -0.30
N SER A 629 -23.63 -28.69 -0.01
CA SER A 629 -24.51 -27.51 -0.11
C SER A 629 -24.15 -26.37 0.86
N LYS A 630 -23.48 -26.69 1.97
CA LYS A 630 -23.09 -25.72 3.01
C LYS A 630 -21.81 -24.94 2.70
N ARG A 631 -21.01 -25.36 1.72
CA ARG A 631 -19.79 -24.67 1.24
C ARG A 631 -19.91 -24.19 -0.21
N HIS A 632 -21.12 -24.21 -0.77
CA HIS A 632 -21.35 -23.83 -2.15
C HIS A 632 -21.14 -22.32 -2.34
N ARG A 633 -20.03 -21.93 -3.00
CA ARG A 633 -19.75 -20.54 -3.41
C ARG A 633 -20.79 -19.97 -4.40
N ARG A 634 -21.59 -20.82 -5.06
CA ARG A 634 -22.75 -20.36 -5.85
C ARG A 634 -23.85 -19.73 -5.00
N ASN A 635 -23.94 -20.07 -3.71
CA ASN A 635 -24.87 -19.42 -2.77
C ASN A 635 -24.35 -18.06 -2.28
N SER A 636 -23.16 -17.63 -2.71
CA SER A 636 -22.68 -16.24 -2.52
C SER A 636 -23.18 -15.30 -3.62
N PHE A 637 -23.98 -15.80 -4.57
CA PHE A 637 -24.66 -15.03 -5.63
C PHE A 637 -26.18 -14.94 -5.44
N LEU A 638 -26.71 -15.42 -4.31
CA LEU A 638 -28.12 -15.29 -3.92
C LEU A 638 -28.24 -14.38 -2.70
#